data_AF-X6NMJ8-F1
#
_entry.id   AF-X6NMJ8-F1
#
_cell.length_a   1.000
_cell.length_b   1.000
_cell.length_c   1.000
_cell.angle_alpha   90.00
_cell.angle_beta   90.00
_cell.angle_gamma   90.00
#
_symmetry.space_group_name_H-M   'P 1'
#
loop_
_entity.id
_entity.type
_entity.pdbx_description
1 polymer ?
#
loop_
_entity_poly.entity_id
_entity_poly.type
_entity_poly.pdbx_seq_one_letter_code
_entity_poly.pdbx_strand_id
1 'polypeptide(L)'
;MSKKKVSILHLIKHWQINGKIGIDAVGLYVYEKAFEIVLLLVFSIFHILEQMAFDPVTKLCVFVGTLALLYSGAGISKREYILQFSVNVCLLLAMCVVHPFGLVGEYLRDIKQNGTTVCIAVSNVMWFTIIECVFKDKKKGGGGIRSNKKIKIKIAYFGAIILFPLRVYFLYYNLHHNVAISQGRWVHSLNKSALVMSDSLKWFIRTSVRRTYGNVRWVYTRFVVPIFVVEYMLYLILQFTGQLDLERIVNNASFLLLAVVVLYYWSKTPNYADYIYLKLELQYLLGGTCMLIVMYIGYSLALAFDPSFRYFTRFEYLAFVCVPIGAGCTVIIVFSTYGVLKLNDLWSFLSSLDRAELVKADSDDGAAHRNSGRQHSPRNPGSAPPRMSWNTHAELRQVVQLRYAVHRNNKQMSTVSTSSSNRQNNTRDSSKLLSFIRSYGHSLDSTGLMQLHLRDILAHEHHLQVFMDFLIGEFSQENLLVIIEVTQFKDKVRGSLKHETKEDVADDDEAALHLVAMDAMDDNAAKGQIGVLKRGKDLQISLPEKMVQSEIVSSGNLTIEQKFEKLVEKYILLNSPFCINISDHQRANLLTQYALCKARQNSQNGVVQEEMTLDKYLTVFDECLREIICLIKDSFGRFIYTDMYHKLCEQV
;
A
#
# COMPACT_ATOMS: atom_id res chain seq x y z
N MET A 1 29.40 -33.85 -85.30
CA MET A 1 28.33 -34.14 -84.32
C MET A 1 28.05 -32.89 -83.52
N SER A 2 26.82 -32.39 -83.63
CA SER A 2 26.32 -31.18 -82.99
C SER A 2 25.24 -31.52 -81.98
N LYS A 3 24.92 -30.51 -81.14
CA LYS A 3 23.66 -30.25 -80.41
C LYS A 3 23.85 -30.22 -78.89
N LYS A 4 23.22 -29.32 -78.14
CA LYS A 4 22.58 -28.01 -78.40
C LYS A 4 22.32 -27.50 -76.97
N LYS A 5 22.94 -26.38 -76.57
CA LYS A 5 22.52 -25.67 -75.34
C LYS A 5 21.19 -24.98 -75.64
N VAL A 6 20.12 -25.47 -75.05
CA VAL A 6 18.80 -24.81 -75.09
C VAL A 6 18.84 -23.68 -74.07
N SER A 7 18.76 -22.45 -74.58
CA SER A 7 18.65 -21.25 -73.76
C SER A 7 17.29 -21.24 -73.04
N ILE A 8 17.31 -20.95 -71.74
CA ILE A 8 16.13 -20.84 -70.85
C ILE A 8 15.09 -19.84 -71.40
N LEU A 9 15.50 -18.88 -72.24
CA LEU A 9 14.57 -18.00 -72.97
C LEU A 9 13.62 -18.76 -73.92
N HIS A 10 14.04 -19.89 -74.48
CA HIS A 10 13.22 -20.69 -75.38
C HIS A 10 12.19 -21.54 -74.62
N LEU A 11 12.50 -21.90 -73.36
CA LEU A 11 11.55 -22.60 -72.47
C LEU A 11 10.46 -21.63 -71.99
N ILE A 12 10.82 -20.38 -71.70
CA ILE A 12 9.89 -19.31 -71.29
C ILE A 12 8.97 -18.90 -72.45
N LYS A 13 9.48 -18.85 -73.69
CA LYS A 13 8.65 -18.60 -74.88
C LYS A 13 7.68 -19.74 -75.21
N HIS A 14 8.05 -21.00 -74.89
CA HIS A 14 7.16 -22.15 -75.07
C HIS A 14 6.08 -22.24 -73.96
N TRP A 15 6.34 -21.65 -72.79
CA TRP A 15 5.38 -21.54 -71.69
C TRP A 15 4.34 -20.45 -71.89
N GLN A 16 4.64 -19.41 -72.67
CA GLN A 16 3.69 -18.32 -72.98
C GLN A 16 2.64 -18.69 -74.04
N ILE A 17 2.80 -19.81 -74.76
CA ILE A 17 1.93 -20.16 -75.89
C ILE A 17 0.75 -21.05 -75.49
N ASN A 18 0.80 -21.75 -74.34
CA ASN A 18 -0.34 -22.52 -73.85
C ASN A 18 -1.01 -21.79 -72.68
N GLY A 19 -1.93 -20.90 -73.03
CA GLY A 19 -2.77 -20.17 -72.08
C GLY A 19 -3.54 -21.13 -71.18
N LYS A 20 -3.57 -20.76 -69.89
CA LYS A 20 -4.17 -21.46 -68.73
C LYS A 20 -3.28 -22.54 -68.11
N ILE A 21 -2.47 -22.15 -67.12
CA ILE A 21 -2.36 -22.80 -65.80
C ILE A 21 -1.64 -21.83 -64.83
N GLY A 22 -2.35 -21.47 -63.75
CA GLY A 22 -1.89 -21.12 -62.39
C GLY A 22 -0.78 -20.08 -62.18
N ILE A 23 -1.16 -18.86 -61.83
CA ILE A 23 -0.31 -17.86 -61.13
C ILE A 23 0.08 -18.34 -59.70
N ASP A 24 -0.56 -19.41 -59.21
CA ASP A 24 -0.49 -19.83 -57.81
C ASP A 24 0.83 -20.53 -57.42
N ALA A 25 1.50 -21.26 -58.32
CA ALA A 25 2.70 -22.03 -57.95
C ALA A 25 3.97 -21.18 -57.78
N VAL A 26 4.13 -20.13 -58.60
CA VAL A 26 5.25 -19.18 -58.48
C VAL A 26 5.05 -18.26 -57.28
N GLY A 27 3.80 -17.88 -56.99
CA GLY A 27 3.45 -17.15 -55.77
C GLY A 27 3.80 -17.97 -54.52
N LEU A 28 3.42 -19.25 -54.48
CA LEU A 28 3.69 -20.13 -53.34
C LEU A 28 5.20 -20.30 -53.08
N TYR A 29 6.00 -20.53 -54.12
CA TYR A 29 7.46 -20.69 -53.99
C TYR A 29 8.17 -19.42 -53.52
N VAL A 30 7.71 -18.24 -53.99
CA VAL A 30 8.26 -16.95 -53.54
C VAL A 30 7.87 -16.66 -52.08
N TYR A 31 6.65 -17.03 -51.66
CA TYR A 31 6.21 -16.91 -50.27
C TYR A 31 6.99 -17.85 -49.35
N GLU A 32 7.24 -19.09 -49.76
CA GLU A 32 7.97 -20.09 -48.99
C GLU A 32 9.43 -19.67 -48.76
N LYS A 33 10.11 -19.14 -49.80
CA LYS A 33 11.48 -18.62 -49.67
C LYS A 33 11.56 -17.30 -48.92
N ALA A 34 10.56 -16.43 -49.03
CA ALA A 34 10.48 -15.22 -48.20
C ALA A 34 10.29 -15.57 -46.72
N PHE A 35 9.49 -16.60 -46.42
CA PHE A 35 9.25 -17.09 -45.06
C PHE A 35 10.52 -17.69 -44.43
N GLU A 36 11.29 -18.48 -45.18
CA GLU A 36 12.60 -19.00 -44.72
C GLU A 36 13.61 -17.88 -44.39
N ILE A 37 13.67 -16.83 -45.23
CA ILE A 37 14.58 -15.69 -45.01
C ILE A 37 14.16 -14.88 -43.77
N VAL A 38 12.86 -14.70 -43.56
CA VAL A 38 12.33 -14.02 -42.36
C VAL A 38 12.62 -14.84 -41.10
N LEU A 39 12.47 -16.17 -41.15
CA LEU A 39 12.83 -17.06 -40.05
C LEU A 39 14.32 -16.99 -39.70
N LEU A 40 15.20 -16.98 -40.70
CA LEU A 40 16.65 -16.82 -40.49
C LEU A 40 17.01 -15.46 -39.87
N LEU A 41 16.32 -14.38 -40.27
CA LEU A 41 16.49 -13.04 -39.69
C LEU A 41 15.98 -12.98 -38.24
N VAL A 42 14.84 -13.61 -37.94
CA VAL A 42 14.29 -13.69 -36.58
C VAL A 42 15.22 -14.48 -35.66
N PHE A 43 15.77 -15.61 -36.12
CA PHE A 43 16.75 -16.40 -35.38
C PHE A 43 18.07 -15.64 -35.16
N SER A 44 18.54 -14.88 -36.15
CA SER A 44 19.75 -14.06 -36.04
C SER A 44 19.57 -12.90 -35.04
N ILE A 45 18.41 -12.23 -35.06
CA ILE A 45 18.09 -11.16 -34.09
C ILE A 45 17.94 -11.74 -32.68
N PHE A 46 17.32 -12.91 -32.54
CA PHE A 46 17.20 -13.59 -31.25
C PHE A 46 18.58 -13.95 -30.69
N HIS A 47 19.49 -14.46 -31.51
CA HIS A 47 20.86 -14.78 -31.09
C HIS A 47 21.67 -13.52 -30.70
N ILE A 48 21.50 -12.41 -31.41
CA ILE A 48 22.11 -11.11 -31.06
C ILE A 48 21.55 -10.58 -29.73
N LEU A 49 20.24 -10.67 -29.51
CA LEU A 49 19.60 -10.26 -28.25
C LEU A 49 19.99 -11.16 -27.08
N GLU A 50 20.25 -12.44 -27.34
CA GLU A 50 20.74 -13.39 -26.35
C GLU A 50 22.13 -12.98 -25.83
N GLN A 51 23.02 -12.49 -26.71
CA GLN A 51 24.36 -12.02 -26.35
C GLN A 51 24.39 -10.65 -25.64
N MET A 52 23.32 -9.85 -25.69
CA MET A 52 23.24 -8.59 -24.96
C MET A 52 22.74 -8.78 -23.52
N ALA A 53 23.29 -8.02 -22.57
CA ALA A 53 22.96 -8.07 -21.13
C ALA A 53 21.60 -7.44 -20.77
N PHE A 54 20.60 -7.57 -21.64
CA PHE A 54 19.24 -7.15 -21.36
C PHE A 54 18.52 -8.14 -20.45
N ASP A 55 17.55 -7.66 -19.67
CA ASP A 55 16.72 -8.58 -18.90
C ASP A 55 15.78 -9.37 -19.84
N PRO A 56 15.40 -10.61 -19.49
CA PRO A 56 14.64 -11.51 -20.36
C PRO A 56 13.32 -10.91 -20.90
N VAL A 57 12.70 -9.98 -20.16
CA VAL A 57 11.46 -9.31 -20.57
C VAL A 57 11.73 -8.32 -21.70
N THR A 58 12.83 -7.56 -21.61
CA THR A 58 13.24 -6.66 -22.71
C THR A 58 13.55 -7.46 -23.96
N LYS A 59 14.23 -8.61 -23.83
CA LYS A 59 14.50 -9.53 -24.95
C LYS A 59 13.20 -10.03 -25.60
N LEU A 60 12.22 -10.43 -24.78
CA LEU A 60 10.91 -10.90 -25.26
C LEU A 60 10.09 -9.78 -25.91
N CYS A 61 10.05 -8.58 -25.33
CA CYS A 61 9.36 -7.43 -25.91
C CYS A 61 9.97 -7.00 -27.25
N VAL A 62 11.29 -6.97 -27.36
CA VAL A 62 11.98 -6.68 -28.64
C VAL A 62 11.71 -7.79 -29.64
N PHE A 63 11.72 -9.06 -29.22
CA PHE A 63 11.44 -10.20 -30.09
C PHE A 63 10.00 -10.19 -30.63
N VAL A 64 9.00 -10.03 -29.77
CA VAL A 64 7.58 -9.94 -30.14
C VAL A 64 7.32 -8.69 -30.98
N GLY A 65 7.92 -7.55 -30.65
CA GLY A 65 7.85 -6.33 -31.45
C GLY A 65 8.46 -6.51 -32.84
N THR A 66 9.59 -7.21 -32.94
CA THR A 66 10.26 -7.51 -34.22
C THR A 66 9.46 -8.49 -35.07
N LEU A 67 8.87 -9.52 -34.46
CA LEU A 67 7.94 -10.46 -35.12
C LEU A 67 6.69 -9.75 -35.64
N ALA A 68 6.07 -8.89 -34.82
CA ALA A 68 4.91 -8.09 -35.23
C ALA A 68 5.26 -7.11 -36.36
N LEU A 69 6.45 -6.52 -36.33
CA LEU A 69 6.96 -5.63 -37.38
C LEU A 69 7.25 -6.37 -38.69
N LEU A 70 7.87 -7.55 -38.63
CA LEU A 70 8.15 -8.39 -39.80
C LEU A 70 6.85 -8.92 -40.43
N TYR A 71 5.87 -9.32 -39.61
CA TYR A 71 4.57 -9.80 -40.08
C TYR A 71 3.74 -8.67 -40.74
N SER A 72 3.88 -7.42 -40.26
CA SER A 72 3.20 -6.27 -40.87
C SER A 72 3.71 -5.88 -42.26
N GLY A 73 4.88 -6.41 -42.69
CA GLY A 73 5.52 -6.09 -43.96
C GLY A 73 5.16 -7.00 -45.14
N ALA A 74 4.45 -8.11 -44.90
CA ALA A 74 4.05 -9.05 -45.95
C ALA A 74 2.96 -8.42 -46.85
N GLY A 75 3.39 -7.76 -47.94
CA GLY A 75 2.52 -7.11 -48.93
C GLY A 75 2.79 -5.62 -49.19
N ILE A 76 3.83 -5.03 -48.58
CA ILE A 76 4.16 -3.61 -48.72
C ILE A 76 5.28 -3.40 -49.76
N SER A 77 5.22 -2.32 -50.55
CA SER A 77 6.26 -2.01 -51.53
C SER A 77 7.63 -1.79 -50.86
N LYS A 78 8.72 -2.22 -51.51
CA LYS A 78 10.09 -2.18 -50.95
C LYS A 78 10.50 -0.80 -50.41
N ARG A 79 9.96 0.28 -51.00
CA ARG A 79 10.23 1.68 -50.61
C ARG A 79 9.50 2.09 -49.32
N GLU A 80 8.29 1.59 -49.11
CA GLU A 80 7.48 1.84 -47.91
C GLU A 80 7.96 1.00 -46.73
N TYR A 81 8.43 -0.23 -46.98
CA TYR A 81 9.07 -1.06 -45.94
C TYR A 81 10.31 -0.37 -45.35
N ILE A 82 11.17 0.21 -46.19
CA ILE A 82 12.38 0.93 -45.76
C ILE A 82 12.03 2.20 -44.95
N LEU A 83 10.97 2.92 -45.32
CA LEU A 83 10.52 4.10 -44.59
C LEU A 83 9.90 3.73 -43.23
N GLN A 84 9.07 2.69 -43.20
CA GLN A 84 8.43 2.18 -41.99
C GLN A 84 9.45 1.58 -41.01
N PHE A 85 10.42 0.82 -41.51
CA PHE A 85 11.52 0.29 -40.73
C PHE A 85 12.36 1.42 -40.14
N SER A 86 12.72 2.43 -40.95
CA SER A 86 13.49 3.61 -40.48
C SER A 86 12.73 4.40 -39.40
N VAL A 87 11.43 4.63 -39.55
CA VAL A 87 10.62 5.36 -38.55
C VAL A 87 10.47 4.58 -37.25
N ASN A 88 10.27 3.26 -37.32
CA ASN A 88 10.15 2.41 -36.14
C ASN A 88 11.50 2.22 -35.41
N VAL A 89 12.61 2.13 -36.15
CA VAL A 89 13.96 2.16 -35.57
C VAL A 89 14.24 3.53 -34.93
N CYS A 90 13.84 4.64 -35.55
CA CYS A 90 13.95 5.97 -34.94
C CYS A 90 13.06 6.14 -33.70
N LEU A 91 11.87 5.54 -33.65
CA LEU A 91 10.98 5.54 -32.47
C LEU A 91 11.51 4.65 -31.34
N LEU A 92 12.05 3.47 -31.67
CA LEU A 92 12.72 2.58 -30.72
C LEU A 92 13.97 3.27 -30.15
N LEU A 93 14.77 3.91 -31.01
CA LEU A 93 15.93 4.72 -30.61
C LEU A 93 15.49 5.95 -29.81
N ALA A 94 14.41 6.64 -30.16
CA ALA A 94 13.88 7.75 -29.36
C ALA A 94 13.38 7.27 -27.99
N MET A 95 12.75 6.11 -27.87
CA MET A 95 12.38 5.53 -26.57
C MET A 95 13.59 5.10 -25.75
N CYS A 96 14.69 4.68 -26.40
CA CYS A 96 15.97 4.38 -25.73
C CYS A 96 16.79 5.65 -25.39
N VAL A 97 16.67 6.73 -26.17
CA VAL A 97 17.45 7.98 -26.07
C VAL A 97 16.73 9.10 -25.31
N VAL A 98 15.40 9.05 -25.15
CA VAL A 98 14.64 9.97 -24.27
C VAL A 98 14.76 9.52 -22.80
N HIS A 99 15.32 8.34 -22.53
CA HIS A 99 15.55 7.85 -21.17
C HIS A 99 16.79 8.45 -20.45
N PRO A 100 17.79 9.12 -21.08
CA PRO A 100 18.87 9.77 -20.33
C PRO A 100 19.00 11.32 -20.40
N PHE A 101 18.16 12.09 -21.09
CA PHE A 101 18.29 13.57 -21.10
C PHE A 101 16.96 14.24 -20.74
N GLY A 102 16.85 15.21 -19.84
CA GLY A 102 17.82 16.02 -19.10
C GLY A 102 17.06 17.26 -18.65
N LEU A 103 16.29 17.11 -17.55
CA LEU A 103 15.54 18.12 -16.75
C LEU A 103 14.39 17.45 -15.96
N VAL A 104 13.89 16.31 -16.45
CA VAL A 104 12.88 15.47 -15.76
C VAL A 104 13.54 14.26 -15.04
N GLY A 105 14.83 14.04 -15.28
CA GLY A 105 15.59 12.86 -14.80
C GLY A 105 15.98 12.88 -13.32
N GLU A 106 15.87 14.01 -12.64
CA GLU A 106 16.00 14.09 -11.17
C GLU A 106 14.63 13.98 -10.50
N TYR A 107 13.61 14.66 -11.05
CA TYR A 107 12.21 14.55 -10.61
C TYR A 107 11.66 13.12 -10.74
N LEU A 108 12.07 12.35 -11.75
CA LEU A 108 11.68 10.93 -11.92
C LEU A 108 12.57 9.95 -11.15
N ARG A 109 13.71 10.39 -10.60
CA ARG A 109 14.62 9.50 -9.86
C ARG A 109 14.04 9.11 -8.50
N ASP A 110 13.28 10.02 -7.89
CA ASP A 110 12.58 9.78 -6.62
C ASP A 110 11.20 9.13 -6.81
N ILE A 111 10.53 9.36 -7.93
CA ILE A 111 9.26 8.69 -8.27
C ILE A 111 9.50 7.26 -8.85
N LYS A 112 10.76 6.84 -8.98
CA LYS A 112 11.16 5.52 -9.50
C LYS A 112 10.67 4.33 -8.66
N GLN A 113 10.16 4.56 -7.43
CA GLN A 113 9.54 3.53 -6.59
C GLN A 113 8.01 3.49 -6.64
N ASN A 114 7.33 4.47 -7.24
CA ASN A 114 5.86 4.50 -7.28
C ASN A 114 5.35 3.99 -8.63
N GLY A 115 4.55 2.91 -8.60
CA GLY A 115 3.93 2.31 -9.78
C GLY A 115 3.10 3.27 -10.64
N THR A 116 2.74 4.43 -10.09
CA THR A 116 2.05 5.53 -10.77
C THR A 116 2.80 6.03 -12.01
N THR A 117 4.14 6.07 -11.99
CA THR A 117 4.95 6.51 -13.14
C THR A 117 4.85 5.56 -14.31
N VAL A 118 4.78 4.25 -14.04
CA VAL A 118 4.59 3.23 -15.07
C VAL A 118 3.19 3.34 -15.66
N CYS A 119 2.16 3.53 -14.82
CA CYS A 119 0.79 3.75 -15.31
C CYS A 119 0.67 5.02 -16.16
N ILE A 120 1.31 6.13 -15.76
CA ILE A 120 1.31 7.39 -16.52
C ILE A 120 2.09 7.24 -17.83
N ALA A 121 3.25 6.57 -17.81
CA ALA A 121 4.04 6.34 -19.01
C ALA A 121 3.31 5.43 -20.02
N VAL A 122 2.69 4.34 -19.54
CA VAL A 122 1.89 3.44 -20.38
C VAL A 122 0.65 4.15 -20.92
N SER A 123 -0.01 4.97 -20.08
CA SER A 123 -1.14 5.82 -20.50
C SER A 123 -0.73 6.83 -21.58
N ASN A 124 0.42 7.51 -21.41
CA ASN A 124 0.92 8.47 -22.39
C ASN A 124 1.32 7.79 -23.71
N VAL A 125 1.94 6.61 -23.65
CA VAL A 125 2.23 5.80 -24.85
C VAL A 125 0.93 5.37 -25.55
N MET A 126 -0.09 4.98 -24.79
CA MET A 126 -1.42 4.70 -25.35
C MET A 126 -2.01 5.92 -26.05
N TRP A 127 -1.99 7.09 -25.39
CA TRP A 127 -2.53 8.34 -25.93
C TRP A 127 -1.81 8.79 -27.19
N PHE A 128 -0.46 8.76 -27.20
CA PHE A 128 0.31 9.06 -28.39
C PHE A 128 -0.03 8.12 -29.55
N THR A 129 -0.24 6.83 -29.26
CA THR A 129 -0.61 5.83 -30.27
C THR A 129 -2.02 6.10 -30.82
N ILE A 130 -2.98 6.50 -29.97
CA ILE A 130 -4.35 6.86 -30.36
C ILE A 130 -4.36 8.14 -31.19
N ILE A 131 -3.69 9.20 -30.74
CA ILE A 131 -3.60 10.49 -31.44
C ILE A 131 -2.94 10.30 -32.80
N GLU A 132 -1.85 9.52 -32.87
CA GLU A 132 -1.19 9.22 -34.14
C GLU A 132 -2.12 8.45 -35.11
N CYS A 133 -2.93 7.51 -34.59
CA CYS A 133 -3.89 6.77 -35.42
C CYS A 133 -5.04 7.64 -35.94
N VAL A 134 -5.53 8.56 -35.13
CA VAL A 134 -6.69 9.42 -35.44
C VAL A 134 -6.30 10.57 -36.39
N PHE A 135 -5.15 11.22 -36.18
CA PHE A 135 -4.84 12.49 -36.87
C PHE A 135 -3.98 12.38 -38.14
N LYS A 136 -3.27 11.27 -38.39
CA LYS A 136 -2.42 11.14 -39.60
C LYS A 136 -3.17 10.88 -40.91
N ASP A 137 -4.50 10.98 -40.93
CA ASP A 137 -5.34 10.50 -42.04
C ASP A 137 -5.80 11.57 -43.03
N LYS A 138 -4.89 12.43 -43.51
CA LYS A 138 -5.24 13.39 -44.58
C LYS A 138 -4.59 13.18 -45.94
N LYS A 139 -3.67 12.22 -46.13
CA LYS A 139 -3.04 12.03 -47.46
C LYS A 139 -2.70 10.57 -47.74
N LYS A 140 -3.50 9.97 -48.65
CA LYS A 140 -3.19 8.88 -49.62
C LYS A 140 -4.13 7.67 -49.51
N GLY A 141 -4.96 7.51 -50.54
CA GLY A 141 -5.97 6.45 -50.69
C GLY A 141 -5.39 5.08 -51.03
N GLY A 142 -4.61 4.49 -50.13
CA GLY A 142 -4.15 3.10 -50.20
C GLY A 142 -4.86 2.22 -49.18
N GLY A 143 -5.65 1.24 -49.63
CA GLY A 143 -6.51 0.39 -48.79
C GLY A 143 -5.82 -0.43 -47.69
N GLY A 144 -4.49 -0.63 -47.75
CA GLY A 144 -3.74 -1.39 -46.75
C GLY A 144 -3.59 -0.73 -45.38
N ILE A 145 -3.70 0.61 -45.30
CA ILE A 145 -3.42 1.37 -44.07
C ILE A 145 -4.51 1.20 -42.99
N ARG A 146 -5.72 0.74 -43.36
CA ARG A 146 -6.85 0.60 -42.42
C ARG A 146 -6.71 -0.55 -41.41
N SER A 147 -5.90 -1.57 -41.69
CA SER A 147 -5.73 -2.74 -40.80
C SER A 147 -4.95 -2.41 -39.52
N ASN A 148 -3.79 -1.75 -39.66
CA ASN A 148 -2.89 -1.46 -38.54
C ASN A 148 -3.48 -0.51 -37.48
N LYS A 149 -4.38 0.41 -37.87
CA LYS A 149 -5.01 1.35 -36.93
C LYS A 149 -5.95 0.64 -35.95
N LYS A 150 -6.69 -0.38 -36.41
CA LYS A 150 -7.62 -1.15 -35.56
C LYS A 150 -6.87 -1.90 -34.46
N ILE A 151 -5.71 -2.47 -34.79
CA ILE A 151 -4.87 -3.22 -33.85
C ILE A 151 -4.33 -2.29 -32.75
N LYS A 152 -3.82 -1.11 -33.13
CA LYS A 152 -3.27 -0.13 -32.19
C LYS A 152 -4.31 0.35 -31.17
N ILE A 153 -5.52 0.69 -31.60
CA ILE A 153 -6.62 1.12 -30.70
C ILE A 153 -6.99 0.01 -29.72
N LYS A 154 -7.04 -1.24 -30.19
CA LYS A 154 -7.37 -2.39 -29.33
C LYS A 154 -6.29 -2.72 -28.31
N ILE A 155 -5.01 -2.66 -28.71
CA ILE A 155 -3.89 -2.81 -27.76
C ILE A 155 -3.99 -1.80 -26.63
N ALA A 156 -4.28 -0.55 -26.98
CA ALA A 156 -4.45 0.52 -26.01
C ALA A 156 -5.64 0.20 -25.06
N TYR A 157 -6.78 -0.15 -25.63
CA TYR A 157 -7.97 -0.55 -24.87
C TYR A 157 -7.72 -1.70 -23.87
N PHE A 158 -7.11 -2.81 -24.31
CA PHE A 158 -6.77 -3.94 -23.44
C PHE A 158 -5.76 -3.56 -22.35
N GLY A 159 -4.78 -2.71 -22.69
CA GLY A 159 -3.84 -2.16 -21.73
C GLY A 159 -4.54 -1.43 -20.58
N ALA A 160 -5.50 -0.56 -20.88
CA ALA A 160 -6.28 0.14 -19.86
C ALA A 160 -7.11 -0.80 -18.98
N ILE A 161 -7.75 -1.82 -19.58
CA ILE A 161 -8.57 -2.81 -18.86
C ILE A 161 -7.74 -3.56 -17.83
N ILE A 162 -6.50 -3.95 -18.14
CA ILE A 162 -5.65 -4.74 -17.22
C ILE A 162 -4.96 -3.86 -16.16
N LEU A 163 -4.61 -2.62 -16.49
CA LEU A 163 -4.02 -1.69 -15.51
C LEU A 163 -4.98 -1.36 -14.36
N PHE A 164 -6.28 -1.41 -14.62
CA PHE A 164 -7.31 -1.09 -13.65
C PHE A 164 -7.39 -2.06 -12.45
N PRO A 165 -7.59 -3.37 -12.63
CA PRO A 165 -7.59 -4.33 -11.51
C PRO A 165 -6.19 -4.45 -10.88
N LEU A 166 -5.12 -4.19 -11.64
CA LEU A 166 -3.77 -4.11 -11.10
C LEU A 166 -3.65 -2.99 -10.06
N ARG A 167 -4.22 -1.81 -10.33
CA ARG A 167 -4.27 -0.71 -9.36
C ARG A 167 -5.05 -1.10 -8.12
N VAL A 168 -6.24 -1.67 -8.27
CA VAL A 168 -7.07 -2.15 -7.15
C VAL A 168 -6.31 -3.18 -6.30
N TYR A 169 -5.64 -4.13 -6.94
CA TYR A 169 -4.82 -5.13 -6.27
C TYR A 169 -3.70 -4.50 -5.42
N PHE A 170 -2.97 -3.52 -5.96
CA PHE A 170 -1.89 -2.88 -5.21
C PHE A 170 -2.39 -2.02 -4.05
N LEU A 171 -3.56 -1.39 -4.20
CA LEU A 171 -4.21 -0.68 -3.11
C LEU A 171 -4.56 -1.65 -1.98
N TYR A 172 -5.20 -2.77 -2.31
CA TYR A 172 -5.51 -3.83 -1.38
C TYR A 172 -4.25 -4.40 -0.69
N TYR A 173 -3.22 -4.71 -1.47
CA TYR A 173 -1.96 -5.24 -0.95
C TYR A 173 -1.30 -4.27 0.03
N ASN A 174 -1.18 -2.99 -0.34
CA ASN A 174 -0.55 -1.98 0.50
C ASN A 174 -1.32 -1.76 1.80
N LEU A 175 -2.65 -1.78 1.75
CA LEU A 175 -3.50 -1.67 2.94
C LEU A 175 -3.21 -2.80 3.92
N HIS A 176 -3.32 -4.04 3.47
CA HIS A 176 -3.09 -5.20 4.33
C HIS A 176 -1.64 -5.32 4.78
N HIS A 177 -0.67 -4.90 3.96
CA HIS A 177 0.73 -4.83 4.36
C HIS A 177 0.96 -3.82 5.49
N ASN A 178 0.33 -2.65 5.43
CA ASN A 178 0.44 -1.64 6.47
C ASN A 178 -0.21 -2.10 7.78
N VAL A 179 -1.41 -2.69 7.72
CA VAL A 179 -2.10 -3.28 8.87
C VAL A 179 -1.25 -4.38 9.49
N ALA A 180 -0.67 -5.27 8.67
CA ALA A 180 0.18 -6.33 9.16
C ALA A 180 1.46 -5.78 9.83
N ILE A 181 2.08 -4.74 9.27
CA ILE A 181 3.24 -4.09 9.90
C ILE A 181 2.86 -3.43 11.23
N SER A 182 1.73 -2.72 11.29
CA SER A 182 1.34 -2.00 12.50
C SER A 182 1.01 -2.98 13.63
N GLN A 183 0.17 -3.99 13.35
CA GLN A 183 -0.10 -5.10 14.26
C GLN A 183 1.18 -5.80 14.69
N GLY A 184 2.07 -6.09 13.73
CA GLY A 184 3.32 -6.77 14.01
C GLY A 184 4.22 -6.04 14.98
N ARG A 185 4.28 -4.71 14.91
CA ARG A 185 5.16 -3.92 15.78
C ARG A 185 4.75 -4.02 17.25
N TRP A 186 3.49 -3.74 17.58
CA TRP A 186 3.08 -3.74 18.99
C TRP A 186 2.88 -5.15 19.53
N VAL A 187 2.41 -6.10 18.71
CA VAL A 187 2.35 -7.52 19.08
C VAL A 187 3.75 -8.06 19.37
N HIS A 188 4.74 -7.73 18.55
CA HIS A 188 6.14 -8.09 18.80
C HIS A 188 6.68 -7.50 20.11
N SER A 189 6.27 -6.28 20.45
CA SER A 189 6.64 -5.64 21.72
C SER A 189 6.04 -6.34 22.94
N LEU A 190 4.85 -6.94 22.82
CA LEU A 190 4.23 -7.74 23.89
C LEU A 190 4.81 -9.15 23.97
N ASN A 191 4.92 -9.82 22.84
CA ASN A 191 5.35 -11.20 22.77
C ASN A 191 6.02 -11.52 21.44
N LYS A 192 7.33 -11.77 21.50
CA LYS A 192 8.15 -12.03 20.31
C LYS A 192 7.78 -13.35 19.64
N SER A 193 7.31 -14.32 20.43
CA SER A 193 6.89 -15.65 19.94
C SER A 193 5.44 -15.67 19.45
N ALA A 194 4.57 -14.81 19.97
CA ALA A 194 3.18 -14.63 19.50
C ALA A 194 3.07 -13.93 18.14
N LEU A 195 4.20 -13.69 17.46
CA LEU A 195 4.21 -13.35 16.03
C LEU A 195 3.72 -14.51 15.14
N VAL A 196 3.07 -15.52 15.73
CA VAL A 196 1.95 -16.25 15.12
C VAL A 196 0.81 -15.27 14.80
N MET A 197 1.09 -14.26 13.98
CA MET A 197 0.07 -13.53 13.25
C MET A 197 -0.88 -14.52 12.61
N SER A 198 -2.14 -14.11 12.41
CA SER A 198 -3.02 -14.85 11.51
C SER A 198 -2.26 -15.15 10.21
N ASP A 199 -2.40 -16.36 9.70
CA ASP A 199 -1.64 -16.78 8.52
C ASP A 199 -1.89 -15.86 7.31
N SER A 200 -3.04 -15.17 7.30
CA SER A 200 -3.35 -14.11 6.35
C SER A 200 -2.42 -12.90 6.45
N LEU A 201 -2.12 -12.38 7.66
CA LEU A 201 -1.23 -11.23 7.84
C LEU A 201 0.24 -11.58 7.61
N LYS A 202 0.67 -12.78 8.03
CA LYS A 202 2.04 -13.27 7.77
C LYS A 202 2.37 -13.24 6.29
N TRP A 203 1.40 -13.56 5.43
CA TRP A 203 1.59 -13.55 3.99
C TRP A 203 2.04 -12.17 3.49
N PHE A 204 1.40 -11.08 3.93
CA PHE A 204 1.71 -9.73 3.47
C PHE A 204 3.08 -9.21 3.95
N ILE A 205 3.58 -9.68 5.09
CA ILE A 205 4.88 -9.24 5.64
C ILE A 205 6.04 -10.04 5.04
N ARG A 206 5.80 -11.29 4.63
CA ARG A 206 6.85 -12.19 4.15
C ARG A 206 7.67 -11.52 3.05
N THR A 207 8.98 -11.43 3.25
CA THR A 207 9.90 -10.73 2.33
C THR A 207 9.85 -11.29 0.92
N SER A 208 9.61 -12.61 0.76
CA SER A 208 9.39 -13.22 -0.55
C SER A 208 8.16 -12.67 -1.25
N VAL A 209 7.01 -12.62 -0.55
CA VAL A 209 5.74 -12.08 -1.06
C VAL A 209 5.88 -10.60 -1.41
N ARG A 210 6.55 -9.82 -0.56
CA ARG A 210 6.81 -8.39 -0.84
C ARG A 210 7.66 -8.19 -2.09
N ARG A 211 8.67 -9.04 -2.31
CA ARG A 211 9.53 -8.97 -3.51
C ARG A 211 8.81 -9.43 -4.78
N THR A 212 7.78 -10.28 -4.66
CA THR A 212 6.99 -10.79 -5.76
C THR A 212 5.66 -10.05 -5.89
N TYR A 213 4.64 -10.46 -5.16
CA TYR A 213 3.27 -9.95 -5.17
C TYR A 213 3.15 -8.48 -4.76
N GLY A 214 4.00 -8.00 -3.85
CA GLY A 214 4.06 -6.58 -3.49
C GLY A 214 4.84 -5.70 -4.49
N ASN A 215 5.47 -6.29 -5.50
CA ASN A 215 6.32 -5.57 -6.45
C ASN A 215 5.60 -5.39 -7.80
N VAL A 216 5.34 -4.13 -8.15
CA VAL A 216 4.69 -3.73 -9.41
C VAL A 216 5.36 -4.33 -10.63
N ARG A 217 6.70 -4.29 -10.71
CA ARG A 217 7.44 -4.87 -11.84
C ARG A 217 7.25 -6.38 -11.93
N TRP A 218 7.26 -7.08 -10.81
CA TRP A 218 7.12 -8.52 -10.80
C TRP A 218 5.70 -8.96 -11.19
N VAL A 219 4.67 -8.37 -10.59
CA VAL A 219 3.26 -8.67 -10.95
C VAL A 219 2.99 -8.31 -12.41
N TYR A 220 3.51 -7.16 -12.87
CA TYR A 220 3.35 -6.73 -14.25
C TYR A 220 3.98 -7.73 -15.24
N THR A 221 5.23 -8.12 -15.00
CA THR A 221 5.96 -9.02 -15.91
C THR A 221 5.49 -10.47 -15.86
N ARG A 222 5.00 -10.95 -14.70
CA ARG A 222 4.64 -12.37 -14.51
C ARG A 222 3.16 -12.67 -14.66
N PHE A 223 2.27 -11.69 -14.47
CA PHE A 223 0.82 -11.88 -14.61
C PHE A 223 0.24 -11.01 -15.72
N VAL A 224 0.45 -9.69 -15.66
CA VAL A 224 -0.20 -8.75 -16.58
C VAL A 224 0.22 -8.98 -18.03
N VAL A 225 1.54 -9.08 -18.29
CA VAL A 225 2.03 -9.30 -19.66
C VAL A 225 1.58 -10.65 -20.22
N PRO A 226 1.69 -11.79 -19.52
CA PRO A 226 1.17 -13.06 -20.02
C PRO A 226 -0.35 -13.06 -20.25
N ILE A 227 -1.14 -12.50 -19.33
CA ILE A 227 -2.61 -12.40 -19.50
C ILE A 227 -2.92 -11.56 -20.75
N PHE A 228 -2.26 -10.41 -20.90
CA PHE A 228 -2.41 -9.55 -22.07
C PHE A 228 -2.05 -10.29 -23.37
N VAL A 229 -0.95 -11.04 -23.38
CA VAL A 229 -0.52 -11.82 -24.56
C VAL A 229 -1.55 -12.91 -24.90
N VAL A 230 -2.03 -13.66 -23.91
CA VAL A 230 -3.03 -14.72 -24.13
C VAL A 230 -4.35 -14.13 -24.65
N GLU A 231 -4.84 -13.07 -24.03
CA GLU A 231 -6.06 -12.37 -24.46
C GLU A 231 -5.90 -11.81 -25.88
N TYR A 232 -4.74 -11.23 -26.19
CA TYR A 232 -4.42 -10.73 -27.52
C TYR A 232 -4.34 -11.85 -28.57
N MET A 233 -3.74 -12.99 -28.23
CA MET A 233 -3.67 -14.15 -29.14
C MET A 233 -5.06 -14.76 -29.38
N LEU A 234 -5.88 -14.90 -28.33
CA LEU A 234 -7.27 -15.33 -28.46
C LEU A 234 -8.05 -14.38 -29.36
N TYR A 235 -7.88 -13.08 -29.16
CA TYR A 235 -8.46 -12.06 -30.01
C TYR A 235 -8.04 -12.20 -31.49
N LEU A 236 -6.75 -12.41 -31.77
CA LEU A 236 -6.25 -12.62 -33.14
C LEU A 236 -6.85 -13.87 -33.78
N ILE A 237 -6.98 -14.96 -33.02
CA ILE A 237 -7.60 -16.22 -33.49
C ILE A 237 -9.07 -15.98 -33.86
N LEU A 238 -9.83 -15.31 -32.99
CA LEU A 238 -11.24 -14.99 -33.25
C LEU A 238 -11.43 -14.07 -34.45
N GLN A 239 -10.50 -13.13 -34.64
CA GLN A 239 -10.50 -12.28 -35.81
C GLN A 239 -10.20 -13.09 -37.09
N PHE A 240 -9.30 -14.07 -37.02
CA PHE A 240 -8.93 -14.91 -38.15
C PHE A 240 -10.05 -15.89 -38.54
N THR A 241 -10.79 -16.44 -37.57
CA THR A 241 -11.93 -17.33 -37.83
C THR A 241 -13.17 -16.58 -38.35
N GLY A 242 -13.17 -15.25 -38.30
CA GLY A 242 -14.31 -14.43 -38.71
C GLY A 242 -15.51 -14.52 -37.76
N GLN A 243 -15.37 -15.15 -36.59
CA GLN A 243 -16.44 -15.32 -35.60
C GLN A 243 -16.60 -14.06 -34.73
N LEU A 244 -17.21 -13.04 -35.30
CA LEU A 244 -17.39 -11.73 -34.65
C LEU A 244 -18.23 -11.79 -33.38
N ASP A 245 -19.18 -12.73 -33.27
CA ASP A 245 -20.01 -12.86 -32.07
C ASP A 245 -19.22 -13.44 -30.90
N LEU A 246 -18.31 -14.39 -31.17
CA LEU A 246 -17.45 -14.95 -30.14
C LEU A 246 -16.43 -13.91 -29.64
N GLU A 247 -15.90 -13.06 -30.52
CA GLU A 247 -15.08 -11.88 -30.16
C GLU A 247 -15.82 -10.99 -29.15
N ARG A 248 -17.10 -10.70 -29.40
CA ARG A 248 -17.94 -9.86 -28.53
C ARG A 248 -18.19 -10.52 -27.19
N ILE A 249 -18.48 -11.82 -27.17
CA ILE A 249 -18.69 -12.59 -25.93
C ILE A 249 -17.44 -12.58 -25.06
N VAL A 250 -16.26 -12.80 -25.66
CA VAL A 250 -14.98 -12.78 -24.93
C VAL A 250 -14.72 -11.40 -24.32
N ASN A 251 -14.88 -10.32 -25.09
CA ASN A 251 -14.71 -8.97 -24.56
C ASN A 251 -15.69 -8.68 -23.41
N ASN A 252 -16.98 -9.03 -23.57
CA ASN A 252 -17.99 -8.89 -22.52
C ASN A 252 -17.60 -9.65 -21.23
N ALA A 253 -17.12 -10.89 -21.39
CA ALA A 253 -16.66 -11.70 -20.27
C ALA A 253 -15.46 -11.06 -19.55
N SER A 254 -14.52 -10.45 -20.28
CA SER A 254 -13.40 -9.71 -19.67
C SER A 254 -13.88 -8.52 -18.83
N PHE A 255 -14.87 -7.74 -19.28
CA PHE A 255 -15.46 -6.65 -18.48
C PHE A 255 -16.21 -7.14 -17.25
N LEU A 256 -16.98 -8.21 -17.39
CA LEU A 256 -17.71 -8.80 -16.28
C LEU A 256 -16.73 -9.32 -15.22
N LEU A 257 -15.68 -10.01 -15.65
CA LEU A 257 -14.61 -10.48 -14.77
C LEU A 257 -13.93 -9.31 -14.05
N LEU A 258 -13.64 -8.22 -14.76
CA LEU A 258 -13.09 -7.01 -14.17
C LEU A 258 -14.01 -6.46 -13.06
N ALA A 259 -15.30 -6.31 -13.33
CA ALA A 259 -16.24 -5.80 -12.33
C ALA A 259 -16.38 -6.73 -11.12
N VAL A 260 -16.40 -8.05 -11.33
CA VAL A 260 -16.41 -9.04 -10.25
C VAL A 260 -15.15 -8.92 -9.39
N VAL A 261 -13.98 -8.74 -9.99
CA VAL A 261 -12.71 -8.54 -9.26
C VAL A 261 -12.74 -7.25 -8.43
N VAL A 262 -13.21 -6.14 -8.99
CA VAL A 262 -13.32 -4.86 -8.26
C VAL A 262 -14.33 -4.98 -7.11
N LEU A 263 -15.49 -5.58 -7.34
CA LEU A 263 -16.51 -5.82 -6.31
C LEU A 263 -16.00 -6.74 -5.20
N TYR A 264 -15.26 -7.79 -5.57
CA TYR A 264 -14.63 -8.70 -4.61
C TYR A 264 -13.69 -7.92 -3.68
N TYR A 265 -12.75 -7.14 -4.24
CA TYR A 265 -11.83 -6.35 -3.42
C TYR A 265 -12.55 -5.28 -2.61
N TRP A 266 -13.59 -4.65 -3.14
CA TRP A 266 -14.39 -3.68 -2.42
C TRP A 266 -15.10 -4.30 -1.21
N SER A 267 -15.69 -5.48 -1.38
CA SER A 267 -16.35 -6.21 -0.28
C SER A 267 -15.37 -6.68 0.80
N LYS A 268 -14.10 -6.93 0.44
CA LYS A 268 -13.06 -7.40 1.35
C LYS A 268 -12.27 -6.28 2.02
N THR A 269 -12.43 -5.03 1.57
CA THR A 269 -11.71 -3.89 2.14
C THR A 269 -12.45 -3.35 3.36
N PRO A 270 -11.88 -3.40 4.58
CA PRO A 270 -12.56 -2.92 5.78
C PRO A 270 -12.76 -1.39 5.78
N ASN A 271 -13.89 -0.94 6.33
CA ASN A 271 -14.28 0.49 6.33
C ASN A 271 -13.36 1.38 7.17
N TYR A 272 -12.88 0.89 8.31
CA TYR A 272 -12.04 1.67 9.24
C TYR A 272 -10.64 1.94 8.71
N ALA A 273 -10.12 1.05 7.87
CA ALA A 273 -8.77 1.17 7.33
C ALA A 273 -8.68 2.21 6.19
N ASP A 274 -9.80 2.89 5.90
CA ASP A 274 -9.90 3.90 4.87
C ASP A 274 -9.38 5.29 5.30
N TYR A 275 -8.33 5.35 6.11
CA TYR A 275 -7.72 6.62 6.52
C TYR A 275 -6.97 7.31 5.37
N ILE A 276 -6.63 6.58 4.31
CA ILE A 276 -6.01 7.11 3.09
C ILE A 276 -7.08 7.38 2.00
N TYR A 277 -8.38 7.29 2.29
CA TYR A 277 -9.43 7.38 1.25
C TYR A 277 -9.27 6.31 0.14
N LEU A 278 -8.68 5.16 0.47
CA LEU A 278 -8.56 3.98 -0.39
C LEU A 278 -9.91 3.42 -0.85
N LYS A 279 -10.90 3.35 0.05
CA LYS A 279 -12.25 2.88 -0.26
C LYS A 279 -12.97 3.89 -1.13
N LEU A 280 -12.74 5.20 -0.92
CA LEU A 280 -13.22 6.24 -1.82
C LEU A 280 -12.56 6.11 -3.22
N GLU A 281 -11.25 5.86 -3.29
CA GLU A 281 -10.56 5.54 -4.56
C GLU A 281 -11.23 4.33 -5.22
N LEU A 282 -11.48 3.28 -4.46
CA LEU A 282 -12.12 2.06 -4.93
C LEU A 282 -13.59 2.27 -5.34
N GLN A 283 -14.31 3.19 -4.70
CA GLN A 283 -15.66 3.61 -5.10
C GLN A 283 -15.63 4.38 -6.43
N TYR A 284 -14.69 5.31 -6.61
CA TYR A 284 -14.51 5.99 -7.90
C TYR A 284 -14.13 5.00 -8.99
N LEU A 285 -13.27 4.03 -8.68
CA LEU A 285 -12.91 2.95 -9.59
C LEU A 285 -14.14 2.07 -9.91
N LEU A 286 -14.93 1.68 -8.92
CA LEU A 286 -16.14 0.89 -9.15
C LEU A 286 -17.16 1.65 -10.00
N GLY A 287 -17.44 2.92 -9.66
CA GLY A 287 -18.33 3.78 -10.45
C GLY A 287 -17.84 3.96 -11.88
N GLY A 288 -16.53 4.13 -12.05
CA GLY A 288 -15.87 4.12 -13.35
C GLY A 288 -16.08 2.82 -14.12
N THR A 289 -15.89 1.67 -13.47
CA THR A 289 -16.09 0.35 -14.07
C THR A 289 -17.55 0.12 -14.49
N CYS A 290 -18.51 0.52 -13.67
CA CYS A 290 -19.93 0.48 -14.01
C CYS A 290 -20.24 1.36 -15.23
N MET A 291 -19.69 2.57 -15.29
CA MET A 291 -19.83 3.45 -16.46
C MET A 291 -19.26 2.82 -17.72
N LEU A 292 -18.09 2.16 -17.63
CA LEU A 292 -17.48 1.43 -18.74
C LEU A 292 -18.37 0.29 -19.25
N ILE A 293 -18.97 -0.48 -18.33
CA ILE A 293 -19.90 -1.55 -18.68
C ILE A 293 -21.11 -0.98 -19.41
N VAL A 294 -21.72 0.09 -18.90
CA VAL A 294 -22.88 0.74 -19.54
C VAL A 294 -22.53 1.24 -20.94
N MET A 295 -21.37 1.91 -21.10
CA MET A 295 -20.91 2.35 -22.42
C MET A 295 -20.68 1.17 -23.38
N TYR A 296 -20.14 0.05 -22.88
CA TYR A 296 -19.91 -1.14 -23.70
C TYR A 296 -21.21 -1.88 -24.07
N ILE A 297 -22.20 -1.92 -23.17
CA ILE A 297 -23.53 -2.42 -23.47
C ILE A 297 -24.18 -1.54 -24.54
N GLY A 298 -24.10 -0.22 -24.41
CA GLY A 298 -24.60 0.72 -25.43
C GLY A 298 -23.95 0.51 -26.80
N TYR A 299 -22.63 0.27 -26.83
CA TYR A 299 -21.91 -0.12 -28.05
C TYR A 299 -22.42 -1.44 -28.65
N SER A 300 -22.61 -2.46 -27.81
CA SER A 300 -23.10 -3.77 -28.24
C SER A 300 -24.52 -3.68 -28.80
N LEU A 301 -25.38 -2.87 -28.18
CA LEU A 301 -26.73 -2.59 -28.68
C LEU A 301 -26.70 -1.82 -29.99
N ALA A 302 -25.87 -0.78 -30.12
CA ALA A 302 -25.74 -0.02 -31.36
C ALA A 302 -25.31 -0.92 -32.53
N LEU A 303 -24.39 -1.85 -32.28
CA LEU A 303 -23.99 -2.85 -33.27
C LEU A 303 -25.08 -3.89 -33.58
N ALA A 304 -25.94 -4.21 -32.61
CA ALA A 304 -27.06 -5.11 -32.82
C ALA A 304 -28.16 -4.45 -33.67
N PHE A 305 -28.36 -3.14 -33.52
CA PHE A 305 -29.34 -2.37 -34.30
C PHE A 305 -28.87 -2.02 -35.73
N ASP A 306 -27.57 -1.87 -35.96
CA ASP A 306 -27.00 -1.60 -37.29
C ASP A 306 -26.01 -2.69 -37.73
N PRO A 307 -26.49 -3.93 -37.98
CA PRO A 307 -25.63 -5.04 -38.37
C PRO A 307 -24.96 -4.83 -39.75
N SER A 308 -25.57 -4.00 -40.61
CA SER A 308 -25.05 -3.68 -41.95
C SER A 308 -24.17 -2.44 -41.99
N PHE A 309 -23.93 -1.77 -40.85
CA PHE A 309 -23.13 -0.54 -40.75
C PHE A 309 -23.61 0.56 -41.71
N ARG A 310 -24.94 0.68 -41.85
CA ARG A 310 -25.58 1.65 -42.75
C ARG A 310 -25.40 3.08 -42.28
N TYR A 311 -25.37 3.32 -40.98
CA TYR A 311 -25.29 4.66 -40.41
C TYR A 311 -23.86 5.12 -40.18
N PHE A 312 -23.04 4.27 -39.58
CA PHE A 312 -21.63 4.56 -39.32
C PHE A 312 -20.74 3.39 -39.72
N THR A 313 -19.53 3.69 -40.17
CA THR A 313 -18.54 2.66 -40.44
C THR A 313 -18.16 1.95 -39.13
N ARG A 314 -17.81 0.66 -39.21
CA ARG A 314 -17.33 -0.10 -38.04
C ARG A 314 -16.18 0.59 -37.28
N PHE A 315 -15.36 1.36 -37.98
CA PHE A 315 -14.29 2.14 -37.37
C PHE A 315 -14.82 3.33 -36.56
N GLU A 316 -15.83 4.04 -37.06
CA GLU A 316 -16.45 5.16 -36.35
C GLU A 316 -17.15 4.68 -35.07
N TYR A 317 -17.90 3.57 -35.12
CA TYR A 317 -18.46 2.96 -33.90
C TYR A 317 -17.37 2.61 -32.88
N LEU A 318 -16.26 2.02 -33.34
CA LEU A 318 -15.14 1.68 -32.46
C LEU A 318 -14.47 2.93 -31.89
N ALA A 319 -14.22 3.96 -32.71
CA ALA A 319 -13.57 5.19 -32.27
C ALA A 319 -14.46 5.97 -31.28
N PHE A 320 -15.76 6.07 -31.56
CA PHE A 320 -16.73 6.80 -30.73
C PHE A 320 -16.89 6.17 -29.34
N VAL A 321 -16.64 4.87 -29.20
CA VAL A 321 -16.79 4.17 -27.92
C VAL A 321 -15.44 3.94 -27.24
N CYS A 322 -14.46 3.37 -27.94
CA CYS A 322 -13.18 3.00 -27.34
C CYS A 322 -12.34 4.21 -26.94
N VAL A 323 -12.39 5.33 -27.67
CA VAL A 323 -11.61 6.53 -27.31
C VAL A 323 -12.16 7.16 -26.03
N PRO A 324 -13.48 7.43 -25.88
CA PRO A 324 -14.02 7.90 -24.61
C PRO A 324 -13.84 6.92 -23.45
N ILE A 325 -13.93 5.60 -23.71
CA ILE A 325 -13.62 4.59 -22.68
C ILE A 325 -12.16 4.72 -22.22
N GLY A 326 -11.19 4.70 -23.14
CA GLY A 326 -9.78 4.80 -22.78
C GLY A 326 -9.44 6.11 -22.07
N ALA A 327 -10.01 7.22 -22.54
CA ALA A 327 -9.89 8.52 -21.91
C ALA A 327 -10.53 8.52 -20.51
N GLY A 328 -11.74 8.00 -20.40
CA GLY A 328 -12.48 7.85 -19.15
C GLY A 328 -11.71 7.04 -18.12
N CYS A 329 -11.19 5.87 -18.48
CA CYS A 329 -10.34 5.05 -17.60
C CYS A 329 -9.15 5.85 -17.07
N THR A 330 -8.45 6.55 -17.96
CA THR A 330 -7.27 7.34 -17.59
C THR A 330 -7.64 8.47 -16.64
N VAL A 331 -8.70 9.20 -16.97
CA VAL A 331 -9.27 10.27 -16.14
C VAL A 331 -9.64 9.69 -14.78
N ILE A 332 -10.39 8.59 -14.71
CA ILE A 332 -10.79 7.96 -13.45
C ILE A 332 -9.57 7.54 -12.62
N ILE A 333 -8.55 6.92 -13.21
CA ILE A 333 -7.32 6.52 -12.48
C ILE A 333 -6.57 7.75 -11.95
N VAL A 334 -6.39 8.78 -12.79
CA VAL A 334 -5.67 10.00 -12.41
C VAL A 334 -6.46 10.80 -11.37
N PHE A 335 -7.76 11.00 -11.57
CA PHE A 335 -8.63 11.74 -10.65
C PHE A 335 -8.86 11.01 -9.33
N SER A 336 -8.98 9.67 -9.35
CA SER A 336 -9.07 8.90 -8.11
C SER A 336 -7.78 9.00 -7.30
N THR A 337 -6.62 8.86 -7.94
CA THR A 337 -5.31 9.05 -7.30
C THR A 337 -5.14 10.50 -6.81
N TYR A 338 -5.47 11.48 -7.63
CA TYR A 338 -5.38 12.90 -7.29
C TYR A 338 -6.33 13.28 -6.15
N GLY A 339 -7.57 12.76 -6.17
CA GLY A 339 -8.56 12.94 -5.13
C GLY A 339 -8.03 12.45 -3.78
N VAL A 340 -7.45 11.25 -3.75
CA VAL A 340 -6.79 10.69 -2.58
C VAL A 340 -5.63 11.57 -2.10
N LEU A 341 -4.75 12.01 -3.00
CA LEU A 341 -3.61 12.85 -2.65
C LEU A 341 -4.03 14.22 -2.10
N LYS A 342 -5.08 14.81 -2.70
CA LYS A 342 -5.63 16.10 -2.31
C LYS A 342 -6.36 16.01 -0.96
N LEU A 343 -7.18 14.98 -0.76
CA LEU A 343 -7.93 14.77 0.48
C LEU A 343 -7.01 14.48 1.67
N ASN A 344 -5.92 13.75 1.43
CA ASN A 344 -4.89 13.53 2.44
C ASN A 344 -4.00 14.74 2.71
N ASP A 345 -4.23 15.88 2.04
CA ASP A 345 -3.35 17.06 2.09
C ASP A 345 -1.87 16.73 1.78
N LEU A 346 -1.63 15.57 1.14
CA LEU A 346 -0.30 15.07 0.82
C LEU A 346 0.37 15.99 -0.21
N TRP A 347 -0.44 16.69 -1.02
CA TRP A 347 0.04 17.67 -1.97
C TRP A 347 0.70 18.88 -1.31
N SER A 348 0.11 19.43 -0.25
CA SER A 348 0.73 20.55 0.47
C SER A 348 2.01 20.10 1.14
N PHE A 349 2.02 18.89 1.69
CA PHE A 349 3.21 18.27 2.25
C PHE A 349 4.33 18.07 1.21
N LEU A 350 4.03 17.49 0.05
CA LEU A 350 4.99 17.32 -1.05
C LEU A 350 5.54 18.67 -1.53
N SER A 351 4.67 19.68 -1.66
CA SER A 351 5.09 21.04 -2.01
C SER A 351 5.99 21.70 -0.95
N SER A 352 5.89 21.26 0.32
CA SER A 352 6.73 21.75 1.40
C SER A 352 8.10 21.07 1.42
N LEU A 353 8.17 19.80 1.03
CA LEU A 353 9.42 19.06 0.84
C LEU A 353 10.23 19.64 -0.31
N ASP A 354 9.59 19.85 -1.46
CA ASP A 354 10.23 20.42 -2.65
C ASP A 354 10.83 21.81 -2.34
N ARG A 355 10.09 22.65 -1.61
CA ARG A 355 10.58 23.93 -1.10
C ARG A 355 11.75 23.79 -0.12
N ALA A 356 11.74 22.78 0.75
CA ALA A 356 12.83 22.55 1.69
C ALA A 356 14.12 22.08 1.00
N GLU A 357 14.01 21.28 -0.06
CA GLU A 357 15.14 20.86 -0.88
C GLU A 357 15.73 22.03 -1.68
N LEU A 358 14.89 22.90 -2.24
CA LEU A 358 15.34 24.12 -2.92
C LEU A 358 16.12 25.06 -1.98
N VAL A 359 15.62 25.27 -0.75
CA VAL A 359 16.35 26.09 0.25
C VAL A 359 17.69 25.46 0.63
N LYS A 360 17.78 24.13 0.64
CA LYS A 360 19.03 23.43 0.93
C LYS A 360 20.05 23.58 -0.21
N ALA A 361 19.60 23.46 -1.47
CA ALA A 361 20.44 23.68 -2.64
C ALA A 361 21.02 25.12 -2.66
N ASP A 362 20.20 26.13 -2.39
CA ASP A 362 20.65 27.52 -2.32
C ASP A 362 21.67 27.76 -1.18
N SER A 363 21.50 27.05 -0.05
CA SER A 363 22.42 27.18 1.08
C SER A 363 23.80 26.54 0.84
N ASP A 364 23.85 25.44 0.08
CA ASP A 364 25.11 24.76 -0.25
C ASP A 364 25.90 25.53 -1.33
N ASP A 365 25.22 26.13 -2.30
CA ASP A 365 25.88 26.98 -3.32
C ASP A 365 26.41 28.31 -2.72
N GLY A 366 25.68 28.89 -1.76
CA GLY A 366 26.13 30.07 -1.01
C GLY A 366 27.36 29.81 -0.13
N ALA A 367 27.51 28.59 0.41
CA ALA A 367 28.65 28.20 1.22
C ALA A 367 29.90 27.91 0.36
N ALA A 368 29.73 27.37 -0.84
CA ALA A 368 30.83 27.09 -1.76
C ALA A 368 31.52 28.38 -2.27
N HIS A 369 30.75 29.45 -2.52
CA HIS A 369 31.33 30.71 -3.00
C HIS A 369 32.03 31.53 -1.91
N ARG A 370 31.61 31.43 -0.64
CA ARG A 370 32.19 32.21 0.47
C ARG A 370 33.53 31.71 0.99
N ASN A 371 33.98 30.51 0.63
CA ASN A 371 35.23 29.92 1.14
C ASN A 371 36.42 29.97 0.16
N SER A 372 36.28 30.63 -0.99
CA SER A 372 37.37 30.81 -1.97
C SER A 372 38.42 31.88 -1.58
N GLY A 373 38.22 32.60 -0.47
CA GLY A 373 39.07 33.75 -0.08
C GLY A 373 40.06 33.52 1.07
N ARG A 374 40.19 32.32 1.66
CA ARG A 374 41.10 32.08 2.79
C ARG A 374 42.22 31.11 2.42
N GLN A 375 43.26 31.65 1.79
CA GLN A 375 44.55 31.00 1.63
C GLN A 375 45.28 30.85 2.98
N HIS A 376 45.88 29.67 3.14
CA HIS A 376 47.00 29.30 4.01
C HIS A 376 46.80 29.25 5.53
N SER A 377 46.56 28.03 6.02
CA SER A 377 47.31 27.51 7.18
C SER A 377 47.48 25.99 7.06
N PRO A 378 48.71 25.45 7.12
CA PRO A 378 48.95 24.02 7.02
C PRO A 378 48.60 23.37 8.37
N ARG A 379 47.58 22.51 8.40
CA ARG A 379 47.20 21.76 9.61
C ARG A 379 47.09 20.26 9.34
N ASN A 380 47.66 19.53 10.28
CA ASN A 380 47.96 18.10 10.33
C ASN A 380 46.91 17.14 9.73
N PRO A 381 47.36 16.09 9.01
CA PRO A 381 46.53 14.97 8.61
C PRO A 381 46.38 14.01 9.81
N GLY A 382 45.39 14.24 10.66
CA GLY A 382 45.10 13.37 11.80
C GLY A 382 43.60 13.19 12.00
N SER A 383 43.11 12.00 11.63
CA SER A 383 41.80 11.44 11.98
C SER A 383 40.56 12.30 11.64
N ALA A 384 40.12 12.25 10.38
CA ALA A 384 38.72 12.53 10.08
C ALA A 384 37.86 11.40 10.65
N PRO A 385 36.83 11.69 11.48
CA PRO A 385 35.93 10.66 11.98
C PRO A 385 35.23 9.97 10.79
N PRO A 386 34.94 8.66 10.91
CA PRO A 386 34.32 7.92 9.83
C PRO A 386 33.00 8.60 9.46
N ARG A 387 32.87 9.00 8.18
CA ARG A 387 31.59 9.42 7.61
C ARG A 387 30.65 8.23 7.71
N MET A 388 29.86 8.21 8.78
CA MET A 388 28.75 7.30 8.97
C MET A 388 27.85 7.45 7.75
N SER A 389 27.77 6.43 6.89
CA SER A 389 26.86 6.46 5.74
C SER A 389 25.45 6.26 6.26
N TRP A 390 24.80 7.36 6.61
CA TRP A 390 23.41 7.40 7.01
C TRP A 390 22.55 6.78 5.92
N ASN A 391 21.71 5.80 6.28
CA ASN A 391 20.67 5.26 5.41
C ASN A 391 19.56 6.31 5.29
N THR A 392 19.86 7.39 4.56
CA THR A 392 19.03 8.59 4.35
C THR A 392 17.59 8.26 3.97
N HIS A 393 17.34 7.12 3.31
CA HIS A 393 16.00 6.72 2.88
C HIS A 393 15.07 6.25 4.02
N ALA A 394 15.60 5.61 5.07
CA ALA A 394 14.80 5.13 6.19
C ALA A 394 14.44 6.28 7.14
N GLU A 395 15.40 7.17 7.38
CA GLU A 395 15.20 8.41 8.15
C GLU A 395 14.29 9.38 7.41
N LEU A 396 14.43 9.55 6.09
CA LEU A 396 13.52 10.39 5.32
C LEU A 396 12.08 9.88 5.42
N ARG A 397 11.84 8.56 5.39
CA ARG A 397 10.48 8.01 5.62
C ARG A 397 9.98 8.27 7.03
N GLN A 398 10.83 8.13 8.06
CA GLN A 398 10.44 8.42 9.44
C GLN A 398 10.19 9.91 9.66
N VAL A 399 11.01 10.79 9.09
CA VAL A 399 10.84 12.25 9.11
C VAL A 399 9.60 12.67 8.32
N VAL A 400 9.29 12.01 7.20
CA VAL A 400 8.07 12.24 6.43
C VAL A 400 6.84 11.79 7.22
N GLN A 401 6.87 10.63 7.86
CA GLN A 401 5.78 10.15 8.70
C GLN A 401 5.59 11.04 9.94
N LEU A 402 6.68 11.46 10.59
CA LEU A 402 6.67 12.39 11.71
C LEU A 402 6.15 13.75 11.30
N ARG A 403 6.60 14.31 10.17
CA ARG A 403 6.12 15.61 9.67
C ARG A 403 4.69 15.53 9.16
N TYR A 404 4.24 14.39 8.62
CA TYR A 404 2.84 14.18 8.26
C TYR A 404 1.96 14.11 9.50
N ALA A 405 2.38 13.41 10.56
CA ALA A 405 1.70 13.39 11.85
C ALA A 405 1.66 14.79 12.49
N VAL A 406 2.77 15.53 12.47
CA VAL A 406 2.87 16.90 12.98
C VAL A 406 2.03 17.87 12.14
N HIS A 407 2.05 17.78 10.82
CA HIS A 407 1.25 18.64 9.93
C HIS A 407 -0.25 18.36 10.10
N ARG A 408 -0.65 17.10 10.26
CA ARG A 408 -2.03 16.72 10.58
C ARG A 408 -2.47 17.30 11.91
N ASN A 409 -1.66 17.16 12.95
CA ASN A 409 -1.93 17.73 14.28
C ASN A 409 -1.99 19.27 14.23
N ASN A 410 -1.08 19.91 13.50
CA ASN A 410 -1.05 21.36 13.34
C ASN A 410 -2.25 21.88 12.55
N LYS A 411 -2.74 21.14 11.54
CA LYS A 411 -3.93 21.52 10.79
C LYS A 411 -5.17 21.47 11.69
N GLN A 412 -5.33 20.39 12.46
CA GLN A 412 -6.41 20.27 13.44
C GLN A 412 -6.33 21.38 14.51
N MET A 413 -5.13 21.70 15.02
CA MET A 413 -4.94 22.82 15.96
C MET A 413 -5.14 24.20 15.31
N SER A 414 -4.82 24.38 14.04
CA SER A 414 -4.95 25.67 13.35
C SER A 414 -6.40 26.07 13.07
N THR A 415 -7.29 25.09 12.83
CA THR A 415 -8.76 25.31 12.85
C THR A 415 -9.29 25.71 14.23
N VAL A 416 -8.54 25.44 15.30
CA VAL A 416 -8.88 25.78 16.68
C VAL A 416 -8.24 27.11 17.12
N SER A 417 -7.18 27.56 16.44
CA SER A 417 -6.34 28.70 16.88
C SER A 417 -6.76 30.08 16.33
N THR A 418 -7.80 30.18 15.52
CA THR A 418 -8.30 31.48 15.00
C THR A 418 -9.06 32.32 16.03
N SER A 419 -9.07 31.92 17.31
CA SER A 419 -9.67 32.71 18.40
C SER A 419 -8.88 32.62 19.70
N SER A 420 -7.72 33.29 19.78
CA SER A 420 -7.29 34.01 21.00
C SER A 420 -5.88 34.59 20.89
N SER A 421 -5.81 35.90 20.66
CA SER A 421 -4.68 36.74 21.05
C SER A 421 -4.87 37.13 22.52
N ASN A 422 -4.33 36.36 23.47
CA ASN A 422 -3.77 36.93 24.70
C ASN A 422 -2.95 35.91 25.48
N ARG A 423 -1.68 36.25 25.70
CA ARG A 423 -0.61 35.39 26.20
C ARG A 423 -0.31 35.76 27.65
N GLN A 424 -0.90 35.05 28.61
CA GLN A 424 -0.41 34.92 30.00
C GLN A 424 -1.29 33.90 30.78
N ASN A 425 -0.63 32.96 31.47
CA ASN A 425 -1.13 31.95 32.44
C ASN A 425 -1.23 30.48 31.94
N ASN A 426 -0.12 29.74 32.11
CA ASN A 426 0.05 28.31 31.78
C ASN A 426 -0.77 27.31 32.62
N THR A 427 -1.54 27.72 33.62
CA THR A 427 -2.41 26.83 34.42
C THR A 427 -3.88 26.84 33.97
N ARG A 428 -4.25 27.67 32.99
CA ARG A 428 -5.63 27.78 32.49
C ARG A 428 -5.93 26.89 31.27
N ASP A 429 -4.91 26.33 30.61
CA ASP A 429 -5.10 25.65 29.33
C ASP A 429 -5.78 24.27 29.44
N SER A 430 -5.59 23.53 30.54
CA SER A 430 -6.32 22.27 30.76
C SER A 430 -7.82 22.48 30.91
N SER A 431 -8.24 23.62 31.48
CA SER A 431 -9.67 23.97 31.63
C SER A 431 -10.33 24.32 30.30
N LYS A 432 -9.57 24.92 29.38
CA LYS A 432 -10.02 25.23 28.02
C LYS A 432 -10.18 23.94 27.22
N LEU A 433 -9.21 23.03 27.27
CA LEU A 433 -9.30 21.72 26.62
C LEU A 433 -10.53 20.95 27.10
N LEU A 434 -10.80 20.91 28.41
CA LEU A 434 -11.98 20.24 28.96
C LEU A 434 -13.30 20.92 28.57
N SER A 435 -13.35 22.26 28.54
CA SER A 435 -14.53 22.99 28.07
C SER A 435 -14.77 22.77 26.57
N PHE A 436 -13.70 22.62 25.78
CA PHE A 436 -13.76 22.33 24.36
C PHE A 436 -14.23 20.90 24.10
N ILE A 437 -13.73 19.92 24.86
CA ILE A 437 -14.22 18.53 24.85
C ILE A 437 -15.72 18.50 25.17
N ARG A 438 -16.18 19.27 26.15
CA ARG A 438 -17.61 19.37 26.50
C ARG A 438 -18.45 20.04 25.41
N SER A 439 -17.92 21.08 24.76
CA SER A 439 -18.59 21.78 23.65
C SER A 439 -18.74 20.88 22.41
N TYR A 440 -17.71 20.11 22.07
CA TYR A 440 -17.76 19.18 20.94
C TYR A 440 -18.61 17.94 21.23
N GLY A 441 -18.64 17.48 22.48
CA GLY A 441 -19.55 16.41 22.91
C GLY A 441 -21.01 16.72 22.56
N HIS A 442 -21.44 17.97 22.76
CA HIS A 442 -22.79 18.40 22.40
C HIS A 442 -23.07 18.42 20.88
N SER A 443 -22.06 18.61 20.02
CA SER A 443 -22.29 18.54 18.57
C SER A 443 -22.40 17.09 18.10
N LEU A 444 -21.69 16.16 18.73
CA LEU A 444 -21.77 14.73 18.42
C LEU A 444 -23.12 14.13 18.84
N ASP A 445 -23.68 14.56 19.97
CA ASP A 445 -25.04 14.16 20.40
C ASP A 445 -26.10 14.46 19.34
N SER A 446 -25.97 15.56 18.58
CA SER A 446 -26.92 15.90 17.52
C SER A 446 -26.89 14.94 16.32
N THR A 447 -25.81 14.19 16.13
CA THR A 447 -25.65 13.24 15.01
C THR A 447 -26.16 11.83 15.35
N GLY A 448 -26.53 11.57 16.61
CA GLY A 448 -26.98 10.26 17.06
C GLY A 448 -25.90 9.17 17.03
N LEU A 449 -24.63 9.53 16.79
CA LEU A 449 -23.52 8.58 16.80
C LEU A 449 -23.19 8.19 18.25
N MET A 450 -23.14 6.87 18.51
CA MET A 450 -22.79 6.34 19.83
C MET A 450 -21.35 6.72 20.18
N GLN A 451 -21.18 7.55 21.21
CA GLN A 451 -19.85 7.93 21.69
C GLN A 451 -19.19 6.75 22.41
N LEU A 452 -18.04 6.30 21.91
CA LEU A 452 -17.24 5.28 22.55
C LEU A 452 -16.39 5.90 23.65
N HIS A 453 -16.44 5.35 24.86
CA HIS A 453 -15.53 5.73 25.92
C HIS A 453 -14.21 4.97 25.80
N LEU A 454 -13.15 5.47 26.46
CA LEU A 454 -11.86 4.77 26.54
C LEU A 454 -12.03 3.33 27.04
N ARG A 455 -12.96 3.08 27.97
CA ARG A 455 -13.27 1.72 28.44
C ARG A 455 -13.73 0.82 27.30
N ASP A 456 -14.60 1.31 26.42
CA ASP A 456 -15.14 0.55 25.29
C ASP A 456 -14.07 0.28 24.24
N ILE A 457 -13.13 1.23 24.06
CA ILE A 457 -11.96 1.06 23.21
C ILE A 457 -11.04 -0.03 23.74
N LEU A 458 -10.78 -0.07 25.05
CA LEU A 458 -9.90 -1.06 25.66
C LEU A 458 -10.54 -2.46 25.73
N ALA A 459 -11.87 -2.54 25.85
CA ALA A 459 -12.60 -3.80 25.99
C ALA A 459 -12.71 -4.60 24.68
N HIS A 460 -12.61 -3.96 23.52
CA HIS A 460 -12.77 -4.61 22.22
C HIS A 460 -11.44 -4.68 21.46
N GLU A 461 -11.07 -5.87 21.00
CA GLU A 461 -9.79 -6.13 20.31
C GLU A 461 -9.56 -5.20 19.13
N HIS A 462 -10.58 -5.04 18.29
CA HIS A 462 -10.52 -4.19 17.11
C HIS A 462 -10.33 -2.71 17.48
N HIS A 463 -11.08 -2.20 18.46
CA HIS A 463 -10.99 -0.80 18.87
C HIS A 463 -9.64 -0.50 19.52
N LEU A 464 -9.17 -1.41 20.38
CA LEU A 464 -7.86 -1.36 21.01
C LEU A 464 -6.76 -1.29 19.96
N GLN A 465 -6.86 -2.08 18.89
CA GLN A 465 -5.88 -2.07 17.81
C GLN A 465 -5.86 -0.73 17.06
N VAL A 466 -7.01 -0.20 16.68
CA VAL A 466 -7.09 1.10 15.98
C VAL A 466 -6.54 2.22 16.86
N PHE A 467 -6.80 2.18 18.17
CA PHE A 467 -6.23 3.14 19.12
C PHE A 467 -4.72 2.95 19.29
N MET A 468 -4.22 1.71 19.32
CA MET A 468 -2.79 1.42 19.34
C MET A 468 -2.09 1.96 18.07
N ASP A 469 -2.70 1.81 16.90
CA ASP A 469 -2.18 2.38 15.65
C ASP A 469 -2.08 3.91 15.71
N PHE A 470 -3.05 4.57 16.34
CA PHE A 470 -3.00 6.01 16.63
C PHE A 470 -1.83 6.36 17.57
N LEU A 471 -1.67 5.65 18.68
CA LEU A 471 -0.59 5.90 19.65
C LEU A 471 0.80 5.65 19.05
N ILE A 472 0.95 4.68 18.15
CA ILE A 472 2.20 4.46 17.38
C ILE A 472 2.53 5.70 16.54
N GLY A 473 1.51 6.34 15.95
CA GLY A 473 1.68 7.60 15.20
C GLY A 473 2.10 8.77 16.09
N GLU A 474 1.69 8.77 17.36
CA GLU A 474 2.08 9.76 18.37
C GLU A 474 3.36 9.40 19.14
N PHE A 475 3.99 8.25 18.86
CA PHE A 475 5.12 7.71 19.63
C PHE A 475 4.81 7.59 21.13
N SER A 476 3.58 7.19 21.46
CA SER A 476 3.08 7.07 22.83
C SER A 476 2.53 5.67 23.16
N GLN A 477 2.81 4.68 22.31
CA GLN A 477 2.30 3.31 22.43
C GLN A 477 2.74 2.59 23.71
N GLU A 478 3.89 2.95 24.29
CA GLU A 478 4.42 2.39 25.53
C GLU A 478 3.44 2.56 26.71
N ASN A 479 2.68 3.65 26.72
CA ASN A 479 1.67 3.92 27.75
C ASN A 479 0.52 2.90 27.70
N LEU A 480 0.11 2.48 26.49
CA LEU A 480 -0.93 1.46 26.35
C LEU A 480 -0.36 0.05 26.59
N LEU A 481 0.86 -0.22 26.11
CA LEU A 481 1.54 -1.50 26.34
C LEU A 481 1.72 -1.80 27.83
N VAL A 482 2.13 -0.81 28.66
CA VAL A 482 2.25 -1.04 30.11
C VAL A 482 0.90 -1.31 30.77
N ILE A 483 -0.17 -0.63 30.36
CA ILE A 483 -1.53 -0.91 30.87
C ILE A 483 -1.90 -2.37 30.60
N ILE A 484 -1.66 -2.83 29.38
CA ILE A 484 -1.96 -4.20 28.95
C ILE A 484 -1.18 -5.21 29.80
N GLU A 485 0.14 -5.10 29.85
CA GLU A 485 0.98 -6.11 30.50
C GLU A 485 0.82 -6.11 32.02
N VAL A 486 0.65 -4.94 32.64
CA VAL A 486 0.41 -4.87 34.09
C VAL A 486 -0.98 -5.41 34.44
N THR A 487 -2.00 -5.18 33.60
CA THR A 487 -3.34 -5.77 33.82
C THR A 487 -3.26 -7.30 33.76
N GLN A 488 -2.59 -7.85 32.73
CA GLN A 488 -2.35 -9.29 32.63
C GLN A 488 -1.55 -9.82 33.83
N PHE A 489 -0.54 -9.07 34.32
CA PHE A 489 0.23 -9.42 35.51
C PHE A 489 -0.65 -9.50 36.75
N LYS A 490 -1.50 -8.50 36.99
CA LYS A 490 -2.45 -8.52 38.12
C LYS A 490 -3.40 -9.71 38.04
N ASP A 491 -3.93 -10.03 36.87
CA ASP A 491 -4.80 -11.19 36.69
C ASP A 491 -4.07 -12.51 36.97
N LYS A 492 -2.79 -12.61 36.61
CA LYS A 492 -1.95 -13.76 36.95
C LYS A 492 -1.70 -13.89 38.45
N VAL A 493 -1.43 -12.78 39.15
CA VAL A 493 -1.25 -12.77 40.61
C VAL A 493 -2.55 -13.13 41.33
N ARG A 494 -3.70 -12.58 40.90
CA ARG A 494 -5.03 -12.96 41.42
C ARG A 494 -5.32 -14.45 41.25
N GLY A 495 -4.93 -15.02 40.11
CA GLY A 495 -5.07 -16.46 39.87
C GLY A 495 -4.23 -17.31 40.82
N SER A 496 -3.06 -16.81 41.25
CA SER A 496 -2.16 -17.51 42.18
C SER A 496 -2.70 -17.44 43.61
N LEU A 497 -3.16 -16.27 44.05
CA LEU A 497 -3.86 -16.10 45.34
C LEU A 497 -5.06 -17.04 45.49
N LYS A 498 -5.88 -17.17 44.44
CA LYS A 498 -7.03 -18.10 44.44
C LYS A 498 -6.63 -19.57 44.56
N HIS A 499 -5.42 -19.93 44.13
CA HIS A 499 -4.91 -21.29 44.27
C HIS A 499 -4.46 -21.56 45.70
N GLU A 500 -3.71 -20.63 46.31
CA GLU A 500 -3.29 -20.73 47.71
C GLU A 500 -4.49 -20.82 48.67
N THR A 501 -5.51 -19.97 48.50
CA THR A 501 -6.70 -20.01 49.36
C THR A 501 -7.52 -21.29 49.18
N LYS A 502 -7.47 -21.95 48.01
CA LYS A 502 -8.23 -23.18 47.78
C LYS A 502 -7.57 -24.41 48.40
N GLU A 503 -6.24 -24.44 48.48
CA GLU A 503 -5.52 -25.56 49.10
C GLU A 503 -5.73 -25.58 50.62
N ASP A 504 -5.95 -24.42 51.26
CA ASP A 504 -6.17 -24.33 52.71
C ASP A 504 -7.62 -24.59 53.15
N VAL A 505 -8.59 -24.61 52.22
CA VAL A 505 -10.04 -24.73 52.53
C VAL A 505 -10.65 -26.08 52.07
N ALA A 506 -9.84 -26.96 51.46
CA ALA A 506 -10.28 -28.29 51.07
C ALA A 506 -10.23 -29.25 52.27
N ASP A 507 -11.31 -29.30 53.07
CA ASP A 507 -11.98 -30.59 53.42
C ASP A 507 -13.26 -30.45 54.26
N ASP A 508 -13.56 -29.33 54.94
CA ASP A 508 -14.75 -29.27 55.82
C ASP A 508 -15.74 -28.07 55.66
N ASP A 509 -15.42 -26.99 54.92
CA ASP A 509 -16.18 -25.72 55.02
C ASP A 509 -16.78 -25.14 53.71
N GLU A 510 -16.78 -25.88 52.59
CA GLU A 510 -17.29 -25.38 51.29
C GLU A 510 -18.78 -24.98 51.32
N ALA A 511 -19.55 -25.46 52.31
CA ALA A 511 -20.96 -25.08 52.52
C ALA A 511 -21.14 -23.71 53.21
N ALA A 512 -20.17 -23.24 54.00
CA ALA A 512 -20.31 -22.00 54.78
C ALA A 512 -19.99 -20.74 53.95
N LEU A 513 -19.06 -20.85 52.99
CA LEU A 513 -18.60 -19.70 52.19
C LEU A 513 -19.64 -19.21 51.16
N HIS A 514 -20.57 -20.09 50.74
CA HIS A 514 -21.61 -19.74 49.79
C HIS A 514 -22.72 -18.85 50.39
N LEU A 515 -22.82 -18.77 51.72
CA LEU A 515 -23.83 -17.95 52.42
C LEU A 515 -23.41 -16.49 52.62
N VAL A 516 -22.10 -16.20 52.62
CA VAL A 516 -21.57 -14.82 52.83
C VAL A 516 -21.45 -14.04 51.52
N ALA A 517 -21.35 -14.72 50.38
CA ALA A 517 -21.19 -14.08 49.07
C ALA A 517 -22.50 -13.50 48.48
N MET A 518 -23.68 -13.80 49.06
CA MET A 518 -24.97 -13.30 48.53
C MET A 518 -25.40 -11.94 49.11
N ASP A 519 -24.73 -11.41 50.14
CA ASP A 519 -25.16 -10.17 50.82
C ASP A 519 -24.49 -8.89 50.28
N ALA A 520 -23.72 -8.99 49.18
CA ALA A 520 -22.94 -7.87 48.60
C ALA A 520 -23.43 -7.36 47.24
N MET A 521 -24.62 -7.76 46.78
CA MET A 521 -25.23 -7.26 45.53
C MET A 521 -26.36 -6.25 45.83
N ASP A 522 -25.99 -4.99 46.10
CA ASP A 522 -26.92 -3.85 46.04
C ASP A 522 -26.63 -3.02 44.77
N ASP A 523 -27.52 -3.14 43.80
CA ASP A 523 -27.32 -2.83 42.37
C ASP A 523 -27.64 -1.37 41.96
N ASN A 524 -27.86 -0.45 42.91
CA ASN A 524 -28.42 0.87 42.60
C ASN A 524 -27.44 2.07 42.58
N ALA A 525 -26.12 1.86 42.65
CA ALA A 525 -25.14 2.97 42.73
C ALA A 525 -24.42 3.33 41.40
N ALA A 526 -24.84 2.79 40.25
CA ALA A 526 -24.04 2.86 39.01
C ALA A 526 -24.39 4.00 38.02
N LYS A 527 -25.19 5.01 38.41
CA LYS A 527 -25.51 6.13 37.51
C LYS A 527 -25.07 7.47 38.10
N GLY A 528 -23.91 7.94 37.66
CA GLY A 528 -23.60 9.37 37.62
C GLY A 528 -22.57 9.89 38.63
N GLN A 529 -21.37 9.30 38.71
CA GLN A 529 -20.20 10.00 39.27
C GLN A 529 -18.94 9.63 38.50
N ILE A 530 -18.44 10.58 37.69
CA ILE A 530 -17.01 10.65 37.34
C ILE A 530 -16.31 11.13 38.62
N GLY A 531 -16.28 10.27 39.62
CA GLY A 531 -15.63 10.50 40.89
C GLY A 531 -14.12 10.41 40.69
N VAL A 532 -13.40 11.35 41.29
CA VAL A 532 -11.99 11.19 41.67
C VAL A 532 -11.82 9.75 42.14
N LEU A 533 -11.00 8.96 41.44
CA LEU A 533 -10.74 7.55 41.74
C LEU A 533 -10.40 7.44 43.24
N LYS A 534 -11.37 7.02 44.06
CA LYS A 534 -11.17 6.88 45.50
C LYS A 534 -10.02 5.90 45.70
N ARG A 535 -8.98 6.38 46.36
CA ARG A 535 -7.79 5.63 46.76
C ARG A 535 -8.25 4.43 47.59
N GLY A 536 -8.43 3.27 46.96
CA GLY A 536 -8.91 2.05 47.62
C GLY A 536 -9.83 1.17 46.78
N LYS A 537 -10.41 1.67 45.67
CA LYS A 537 -11.07 0.78 44.71
C LYS A 537 -10.04 0.22 43.74
N ASP A 538 -10.01 -1.10 43.64
CA ASP A 538 -9.21 -1.85 42.68
C ASP A 538 -9.45 -1.32 41.26
N LEU A 539 -8.38 -0.88 40.62
CA LEU A 539 -8.44 -0.42 39.23
C LEU A 539 -8.63 -1.65 38.34
N GLN A 540 -9.87 -1.91 37.94
CA GLN A 540 -10.23 -3.01 37.05
C GLN A 540 -10.34 -2.49 35.61
N ILE A 541 -9.44 -2.98 34.75
CA ILE A 541 -9.43 -2.70 33.32
C ILE A 541 -9.85 -3.99 32.62
N SER A 542 -10.91 -3.94 31.82
CA SER A 542 -11.35 -5.09 31.03
C SER A 542 -10.57 -5.08 29.71
N LEU A 543 -9.78 -6.14 29.47
CA LEU A 543 -9.10 -6.40 28.21
C LEU A 543 -9.87 -7.46 27.40
N PRO A 544 -9.71 -7.50 26.06
CA PRO A 544 -10.37 -8.51 25.24
C PRO A 544 -9.83 -9.92 25.54
N GLU A 545 -10.70 -10.93 25.58
CA GLU A 545 -10.30 -12.31 25.91
C GLU A 545 -9.27 -12.89 24.94
N LYS A 546 -9.39 -12.56 23.64
CA LYS A 546 -8.50 -13.05 22.57
C LYS A 546 -7.21 -12.25 22.40
N MET A 547 -6.92 -11.35 23.33
CA MET A 547 -5.76 -10.49 23.25
C MET A 547 -4.44 -11.27 23.36
N VAL A 548 -3.42 -10.79 22.63
CA VAL A 548 -2.06 -11.31 22.75
C VAL A 548 -1.56 -11.24 24.19
N GLN A 549 -1.15 -12.40 24.70
CA GLN A 549 -0.59 -12.54 26.03
C GLN A 549 0.87 -12.09 26.04
N SER A 550 1.24 -11.24 26.99
CA SER A 550 2.62 -10.78 27.22
C SER A 550 3.56 -11.96 27.41
N GLU A 551 4.70 -11.96 26.72
CA GLU A 551 5.74 -12.99 26.90
C GLU A 551 6.29 -13.00 28.32
N ILE A 552 6.39 -11.82 28.96
CA ILE A 552 6.84 -11.72 30.34
C ILE A 552 5.82 -12.40 31.26
N VAL A 553 4.55 -12.02 31.16
CA VAL A 553 3.51 -12.47 32.10
C VAL A 553 3.10 -13.93 31.87
N SER A 554 3.01 -14.36 30.61
CA SER A 554 2.56 -15.70 30.23
C SER A 554 3.63 -16.79 30.36
N SER A 555 4.91 -16.40 30.51
CA SER A 555 5.99 -17.38 30.69
C SER A 555 5.76 -18.23 31.93
N GLY A 556 5.68 -19.55 31.74
CA GLY A 556 5.56 -20.53 32.83
C GLY A 556 6.86 -20.72 33.61
N ASN A 557 7.99 -20.30 33.04
CA ASN A 557 9.32 -20.46 33.64
C ASN A 557 9.71 -19.30 34.56
N LEU A 558 8.87 -18.28 34.66
CA LEU A 558 9.14 -17.09 35.47
C LEU A 558 8.24 -17.07 36.70
N THR A 559 8.85 -16.83 37.86
CA THR A 559 8.11 -16.56 39.11
C THR A 559 7.44 -15.19 39.06
N ILE A 560 6.55 -14.89 40.02
CA ILE A 560 5.84 -13.60 40.09
C ILE A 560 6.84 -12.45 40.29
N GLU A 561 7.86 -12.67 41.12
CA GLU A 561 8.95 -11.75 41.41
C GLU A 561 9.74 -11.44 40.13
N GLN A 562 10.10 -12.47 39.37
CA GLN A 562 10.84 -12.31 38.11
C GLN A 562 10.02 -11.60 37.03
N LYS A 563 8.69 -11.81 37.03
CA LYS A 563 7.76 -11.08 36.14
C LYS A 563 7.71 -9.61 36.50
N PHE A 564 7.58 -9.30 37.79
CA PHE A 564 7.64 -7.93 38.30
C PHE A 564 8.95 -7.25 37.89
N GLU A 565 10.11 -7.89 38.14
CA GLU A 565 11.42 -7.36 37.78
C GLU A 565 11.52 -7.04 36.28
N LYS A 566 11.10 -7.97 35.41
CA LYS A 566 11.12 -7.74 33.95
C LYS A 566 10.20 -6.62 33.50
N LEU A 567 9.05 -6.43 34.15
CA LEU A 567 8.17 -5.29 33.87
C LEU A 567 8.80 -3.96 34.30
N VAL A 568 9.48 -3.92 35.46
CA VAL A 568 10.22 -2.74 35.92
C VAL A 568 11.38 -2.43 34.96
N GLU A 569 12.15 -3.45 34.55
CA GLU A 569 13.23 -3.30 33.57
C GLU A 569 12.71 -2.76 32.24
N LYS A 570 11.53 -3.22 31.80
CA LYS A 570 10.91 -2.85 30.53
C LYS A 570 10.25 -1.47 30.53
N TYR A 571 9.69 -0.98 31.63
CA TYR A 571 8.93 0.30 31.59
C TYR A 571 9.47 1.38 32.53
N ILE A 572 10.17 1.03 33.59
CA ILE A 572 10.46 1.96 34.70
C ILE A 572 11.92 2.41 34.71
N LEU A 573 12.86 1.58 34.23
CA LEU A 573 14.26 1.99 34.12
C LEU A 573 14.43 3.14 33.09
N LEU A 574 15.24 4.14 33.45
CA LEU A 574 15.47 5.33 32.62
C LEU A 574 16.05 5.00 31.23
N ASN A 575 16.84 3.92 31.14
CA ASN A 575 17.44 3.47 29.89
C ASN A 575 16.58 2.47 29.12
N SER A 576 15.33 2.26 29.55
CA SER A 576 14.44 1.35 28.84
C SER A 576 13.94 1.96 27.52
N PRO A 577 13.90 1.20 26.41
CA PRO A 577 13.28 1.67 25.17
C PRO A 577 11.77 1.95 25.29
N PHE A 578 11.10 1.42 26.31
CA PHE A 578 9.69 1.69 26.60
C PHE A 578 9.54 2.44 27.93
N CYS A 579 10.52 3.26 28.31
CA CYS A 579 10.45 4.05 29.54
C CYS A 579 9.21 4.95 29.53
N ILE A 580 8.28 4.70 30.44
CA ILE A 580 7.01 5.44 30.54
C ILE A 580 7.21 6.76 31.29
N ASN A 581 6.40 7.75 30.99
CA ASN A 581 6.42 9.04 31.66
C ASN A 581 5.59 8.99 32.95
N ILE A 582 6.25 8.80 34.09
CA ILE A 582 5.65 8.82 35.43
C ILE A 582 6.46 9.75 36.34
N SER A 583 5.82 10.23 37.41
CA SER A 583 6.45 11.10 38.40
C SER A 583 7.67 10.44 39.05
N ASP A 584 8.68 11.24 39.38
CA ASP A 584 9.92 10.77 39.99
C ASP A 584 9.66 10.03 41.31
N HIS A 585 8.66 10.45 42.07
CA HIS A 585 8.23 9.78 43.29
C HIS A 585 7.74 8.34 43.02
N GLN A 586 6.86 8.14 42.02
CA GLN A 586 6.40 6.80 41.67
C GLN A 586 7.53 5.93 41.13
N ARG A 587 8.39 6.51 40.28
CA ARG A 587 9.57 5.82 39.76
C ARG A 587 10.50 5.38 40.89
N ALA A 588 10.84 6.28 41.81
CA ALA A 588 11.70 5.97 42.96
C ALA A 588 11.11 4.86 43.85
N ASN A 589 9.80 4.89 44.09
CA ASN A 589 9.12 3.85 44.86
C ASN A 589 9.24 2.47 44.18
N LEU A 590 8.93 2.38 42.88
CA LEU A 590 9.06 1.13 42.10
C LEU A 590 10.51 0.64 42.04
N LEU A 591 11.47 1.54 41.85
CA LEU A 591 12.90 1.20 41.82
C LEU A 591 13.39 0.70 43.18
N THR A 592 12.85 1.22 44.28
CA THR A 592 13.16 0.72 45.63
C THR A 592 12.67 -0.71 45.81
N GLN A 593 11.41 -1.00 45.45
CA GLN A 593 10.85 -2.37 45.51
C GLN A 593 11.64 -3.34 44.62
N TYR A 594 12.02 -2.88 43.44
CA TYR A 594 12.86 -3.64 42.52
C TYR A 594 14.26 -3.92 43.06
N ALA A 595 14.91 -2.94 43.71
CA ALA A 595 16.22 -3.13 44.33
C ALA A 595 16.16 -4.15 45.47
N LEU A 596 15.09 -4.14 46.27
CA LEU A 596 14.84 -5.14 47.32
C LEU A 596 14.66 -6.54 46.73
N CYS A 597 13.87 -6.69 45.66
CA CYS A 597 13.69 -7.97 44.95
C CYS A 597 15.04 -8.52 44.44
N LYS A 598 15.85 -7.67 43.79
CA LYS A 598 17.18 -8.08 43.29
C LYS A 598 18.18 -8.42 44.39
N ALA A 599 18.16 -7.68 45.51
CA ALA A 599 19.03 -7.99 46.64
C ALA A 599 18.73 -9.37 47.24
N ARG A 600 17.46 -9.77 47.26
CA ARG A 600 17.01 -11.08 47.72
C ARG A 600 17.50 -12.22 46.83
N GLN A 601 17.39 -12.07 45.50
CA GLN A 601 17.88 -13.08 44.56
C GLN A 601 19.40 -13.32 44.66
N ASN A 602 20.16 -12.27 44.96
CA ASN A 602 21.62 -12.36 45.13
C ASN A 602 22.03 -12.94 46.50
N SER A 603 21.17 -12.85 47.51
CA SER A 603 21.47 -13.31 48.87
C SER A 603 21.15 -14.81 49.01
N GLN A 604 21.98 -15.66 48.39
CA GLN A 604 21.89 -17.13 48.58
C GLN A 604 22.25 -17.59 50.02
N ASN A 605 22.67 -16.69 50.92
CA ASN A 605 23.25 -17.02 52.23
C ASN A 605 22.31 -16.87 53.44
N GLY A 606 21.02 -17.21 53.30
CA GLY A 606 20.18 -17.58 54.46
C GLY A 606 19.73 -16.46 55.41
N VAL A 607 19.89 -15.19 55.07
CA VAL A 607 19.27 -14.10 55.84
C VAL A 607 17.82 -13.94 55.39
N VAL A 608 16.88 -14.23 56.30
CA VAL A 608 15.44 -14.09 56.08
C VAL A 608 15.09 -12.61 55.92
N GLN A 609 15.01 -12.15 54.67
CA GLN A 609 14.39 -10.86 54.35
C GLN A 609 12.88 -11.05 54.15
N GLU A 610 12.10 -10.07 54.59
CA GLU A 610 10.65 -10.02 54.47
C GLU A 610 10.23 -10.15 53.00
N GLU A 611 9.45 -11.19 52.70
CA GLU A 611 8.96 -11.49 51.37
C GLU A 611 7.86 -10.51 50.97
N MET A 612 7.93 -10.00 49.73
CA MET A 612 6.87 -9.18 49.17
C MET A 612 5.63 -10.06 48.99
N THR A 613 4.58 -9.80 49.76
CA THR A 613 3.34 -10.58 49.70
C THR A 613 2.66 -10.45 48.33
N LEU A 614 1.86 -11.44 47.94
CA LEU A 614 1.10 -11.40 46.69
C LEU A 614 0.16 -10.18 46.61
N ASP A 615 -0.44 -9.78 47.74
CA ASP A 615 -1.24 -8.55 47.84
C ASP A 615 -0.42 -7.29 47.51
N LYS A 616 0.85 -7.28 47.90
CA LYS A 616 1.74 -6.18 47.55
C LYS A 616 2.02 -6.18 46.05
N TYR A 617 2.22 -7.34 45.41
CA TYR A 617 2.36 -7.43 43.96
C TYR A 617 1.11 -6.98 43.20
N LEU A 618 -0.09 -7.19 43.74
CA LEU A 618 -1.33 -6.70 43.13
C LEU A 618 -1.43 -5.17 43.11
N THR A 619 -0.92 -4.52 44.15
CA THR A 619 -1.12 -3.07 44.37
C THR A 619 0.09 -2.22 43.99
N VAL A 620 1.27 -2.83 43.80
CA VAL A 620 2.54 -2.11 43.57
C VAL A 620 2.49 -1.19 42.35
N PHE A 621 1.75 -1.55 41.29
CA PHE A 621 1.62 -0.75 40.08
C PHE A 621 0.40 0.18 40.04
N ASP A 622 -0.47 0.22 41.06
CA ASP A 622 -1.74 0.92 40.97
C ASP A 622 -1.59 2.43 40.80
N GLU A 623 -0.68 3.06 41.56
CA GLU A 623 -0.45 4.50 41.43
C GLU A 623 0.23 4.84 40.09
N CYS A 624 1.13 3.97 39.61
CA CYS A 624 1.72 4.08 38.27
C CYS A 624 0.65 3.99 37.18
N LEU A 625 -0.24 3.00 37.24
CA LEU A 625 -1.32 2.83 36.28
C LEU A 625 -2.29 4.03 36.26
N ARG A 626 -2.57 4.63 37.42
CA ARG A 626 -3.40 5.85 37.49
C ARG A 626 -2.77 7.01 36.73
N GLU A 627 -1.46 7.24 36.88
CA GLU A 627 -0.74 8.27 36.12
C GLU A 627 -0.78 7.97 34.61
N ILE A 628 -0.51 6.73 34.21
CA ILE A 628 -0.52 6.34 32.79
C ILE A 628 -1.92 6.43 32.18
N ILE A 629 -2.97 6.08 32.91
CA ILE A 629 -4.36 6.27 32.44
C ILE A 629 -4.66 7.75 32.23
N CYS A 630 -4.16 8.64 33.09
CA CYS A 630 -4.32 10.08 32.88
C CYS A 630 -3.63 10.54 31.57
N LEU A 631 -2.44 10.02 31.27
CA LEU A 631 -1.74 10.31 29.99
C LEU A 631 -2.47 9.72 28.78
N ILE A 632 -2.98 8.50 28.90
CA ILE A 632 -3.77 7.85 27.84
C ILE A 632 -5.09 8.61 27.61
N LYS A 633 -5.72 9.16 28.66
CA LYS A 633 -6.92 9.99 28.51
C LYS A 633 -6.67 11.24 27.67
N ASP A 634 -5.50 11.86 27.79
CA ASP A 634 -5.11 13.00 26.96
C ASP A 634 -4.92 12.58 25.49
N SER A 635 -4.23 11.46 25.26
CA SER A 635 -4.07 10.87 23.92
C SER A 635 -5.42 10.45 23.32
N PHE A 636 -6.31 9.90 24.14
CA PHE A 636 -7.68 9.55 23.75
C PHE A 636 -8.50 10.81 23.41
N GLY A 637 -8.31 11.90 24.16
CA GLY A 637 -8.88 13.20 23.85
C GLY A 637 -8.53 13.65 22.43
N ARG A 638 -7.27 13.51 22.02
CA ARG A 638 -6.83 13.78 20.64
C ARG A 638 -7.38 12.77 19.64
N PHE A 639 -7.42 11.49 20.00
CA PHE A 639 -7.95 10.42 19.16
C PHE A 639 -9.41 10.65 18.76
N ILE A 640 -10.25 11.18 19.66
CA ILE A 640 -11.66 11.49 19.39
C ILE A 640 -11.83 12.44 18.20
N TYR A 641 -10.87 13.33 17.96
CA TYR A 641 -10.91 14.28 16.83
C TYR A 641 -10.35 13.71 15.52
N THR A 642 -9.98 12.42 15.51
CA THR A 642 -9.45 11.79 14.30
C THR A 642 -10.57 11.10 13.51
N ASP A 643 -10.39 11.05 12.19
CA ASP A 643 -11.28 10.29 11.31
C ASP A 643 -11.32 8.80 11.67
N MET A 644 -10.26 8.27 12.30
CA MET A 644 -10.20 6.89 12.75
C MET A 644 -11.25 6.61 13.84
N TYR A 645 -11.41 7.53 14.80
CA TYR A 645 -12.42 7.41 15.85
C TYR A 645 -13.84 7.55 15.29
N HIS A 646 -14.09 8.53 14.42
CA HIS A 646 -15.41 8.70 13.82
C HIS A 646 -15.85 7.46 13.02
N LYS A 647 -14.94 6.85 12.25
CA LYS A 647 -15.22 5.59 11.52
C LYS A 647 -15.42 4.38 12.43
N LEU A 648 -14.88 4.39 13.65
CA LEU A 648 -15.18 3.38 14.66
C LEU A 648 -16.61 3.57 15.21
N CYS A 649 -16.99 4.81 15.53
CA CYS A 649 -18.34 5.12 16.00
C CYS A 649 -19.42 4.78 14.97
N GLU A 650 -19.14 4.89 13.66
CA GLU A 650 -20.08 4.51 12.59
C GLU A 650 -20.30 2.98 12.46
N GLN A 651 -19.42 2.15 13.05
CA GLN A 651 -19.52 0.68 12.96
C GLN A 651 -20.30 0.05 14.10
N VAL A 652 -20.50 0.81 15.18
CA VAL A 652 -21.25 0.42 16.37
C VAL A 652 -22.70 0.85 16.17
#